data_AF-A0A369QNU4-F1
#
_entry.id   AF-A0A369QNU4-F1
#
_cell.length_a   1.000
_cell.length_b   1.000
_cell.length_c   1.000
_cell.angle_alpha   90.00
_cell.angle_beta   90.00
_cell.angle_gamma   90.00
#
_symmetry.space_group_name_H-M   'P 1'
#
loop_
_entity.id
_entity.type
_entity.pdbx_description
1 polymer ?
#
loop_
_entity_poly.entity_id
_entity_poly.type
_entity_poly.pdbx_seq_one_letter_code
_entity_poly.pdbx_strand_id
1 'polypeptide(L)'
;MFTKKTTFKIWLSFCCLLSAGSVFYSCKTTNGVEPNNAAKPQTPRILVFSKTKGFYHNSIPEGTAAIQKMGRDNNIRVDTTKNAAYFTEDSLKNYRAVIFMSTTQDVLNNEQQVAFERYIQAGGGYAGVHAAADTEYEWPWYGKLVGGWFLSHPGNPNVRAGAIDVVDATSPMMAGIPARWERTDEWYDYKSVSSNIKVLAKLDESTYGNVGKMGRNHLIAWYQEFDGGRSFYTGGGHTKESFSEPLFVNHLWAGIQYAIGDGKPLDYSKSYSIVTPEENRFTRSILANDLNEPMELTVTPDGRVYYVERTGKFSVYDPKTKKNTVVREFPVFTDEGNGLLGITFDPDFAQNHWLYFFHTPVPKDKTKLKQHVSRFTLTDQGLDLASEKVLLEIPIDLESSAHTGGSLTFDRKKDLFISVGDNTVPFKSDGFAPIDEILGRHTFDAQRSAGNPNDLRGKILRIHPLADGTYTIPEGNLFPKGTPGTRPEIYTMGCRNPYRISVDPATSIVYWGEIGPDSGKDSLAVFGPRGYDEFNQAKKAGNYGWPYFVGDSKPYRDYDFATKKSGDFFNVNAPVNNSPNNTGAKTLPPATKAMVWYPYNASKEFPILGTGGRSAMAGPVYHFDPNLNSAGKLPQFYDKGLFVYDWMRNWVMVIRLDKDNNFERMEPFLPGTGDFKRPVDMELGPDGALYVLEYGSVYGIDNDDARVVKIEFNGGNRAPLAVAGTRDSVGVAPLKVAFYSRGTKDLDEDDKITYEWLFDGKTVGSTERNPTYTYTQNGVYQAIMRVKDKAGLTNADTVQIKVGNTLPEVAINLPGNQSFYWDNNPVKYAVKISDKEDQKVDPKNIKVFFDYMAQPPKNQPQMGHQILTTVETNTLGKSLIAGSDCKACHQIEKKSVGPAFVLVARRYKGQSGAVDKLATKIINGGGGNWGEHAMSAHPQLSKSDASEMVKYILSLGDVKKEKANLPLQGALAFKEHNPKEAKGMYTLLAAYTDKGGNAVGPLTNSAVITFRSPKLSAVDADEIFQIDRWGNSLGDASNGSYLLFKGIDLTNIKELSYRLAPKGQGARLEVHLDSPGGPVVSSAECQSTESGDKKINITAPVKPTTGRHDLYFVVAKDTQPDKNLLALESIEFKK
;
A
#
# COMPACT_ATOMS: atom_id res chain seq x y z
N MET A 1 -49.82 19.71 37.36
CA MET A 1 -50.09 20.11 38.75
C MET A 1 -48.74 20.19 39.47
N PHE A 2 -48.43 21.28 40.19
CA PHE A 2 -47.25 21.45 41.10
C PHE A 2 -45.82 21.28 40.51
N THR A 3 -44.79 22.08 40.83
CA THR A 3 -44.70 23.51 41.23
C THR A 3 -43.26 24.01 41.01
N LYS A 4 -43.07 25.33 40.80
CA LYS A 4 -41.76 26.01 40.81
C LYS A 4 -41.14 26.11 42.21
N LYS A 5 -39.82 26.33 42.30
CA LYS A 5 -39.16 27.44 43.05
C LYS A 5 -37.91 27.89 42.26
N THR A 6 -37.84 29.06 41.60
CA THR A 6 -37.37 30.39 42.09
C THR A 6 -35.97 30.39 42.77
N THR A 7 -35.05 31.34 42.54
CA THR A 7 -35.20 32.78 42.15
C THR A 7 -33.91 33.43 41.59
N PHE A 8 -34.03 34.59 40.89
CA PHE A 8 -33.04 35.69 40.73
C PHE A 8 -31.82 35.49 39.77
N LYS A 9 -31.29 36.48 39.01
CA LYS A 9 -31.64 37.92 38.78
C LYS A 9 -30.86 38.53 37.56
N ILE A 10 -31.44 39.55 36.86
CA ILE A 10 -30.79 40.81 36.31
C ILE A 10 -29.82 40.68 35.08
N TRP A 11 -29.74 41.57 34.05
CA TRP A 11 -30.36 42.89 33.67
C TRP A 11 -30.53 43.00 32.11
N LEU A 12 -31.60 43.62 31.58
CA LEU A 12 -31.73 44.96 30.91
C LEU A 12 -30.82 45.24 29.67
N SER A 13 -31.15 46.03 28.62
CA SER A 13 -32.39 46.58 27.98
C SER A 13 -31.94 47.50 26.79
N PHE A 14 -32.75 48.12 25.90
CA PHE A 14 -34.22 48.33 25.77
C PHE A 14 -34.68 48.28 24.27
N CYS A 15 -35.58 49.16 23.80
CA CYS A 15 -36.16 49.19 22.43
C CYS A 15 -36.58 50.60 21.94
N CYS A 16 -36.64 50.80 20.60
CA CYS A 16 -37.56 51.65 19.78
C CYS A 16 -36.89 51.92 18.40
N LEU A 17 -37.53 51.98 17.21
CA LEU A 17 -38.92 51.99 16.72
C LEU A 17 -38.98 51.45 15.26
N LEU A 18 -40.14 50.90 14.83
CA LEU A 18 -40.75 50.91 13.45
C LEU A 18 -39.91 50.43 12.21
N SER A 19 -40.46 49.79 11.17
CA SER A 19 -41.81 49.27 10.85
C SER A 19 -41.75 48.27 9.67
N ALA A 20 -42.85 47.51 9.43
CA ALA A 20 -43.07 46.56 8.32
C ALA A 20 -42.80 47.14 6.90
N GLY A 21 -42.68 46.38 5.80
CA GLY A 21 -42.85 44.94 5.54
C GLY A 21 -43.39 44.72 4.11
N SER A 22 -43.43 43.46 3.63
CA SER A 22 -44.04 42.97 2.35
C SER A 22 -43.20 43.04 1.05
N VAL A 23 -42.78 41.84 0.60
CA VAL A 23 -43.01 41.22 -0.74
C VAL A 23 -43.27 42.15 -1.95
N PHE A 24 -42.52 41.97 -3.06
CA PHE A 24 -43.08 41.59 -4.40
C PHE A 24 -41.99 41.30 -5.45
N TYR A 25 -42.39 40.63 -6.54
CA TYR A 25 -41.53 40.05 -7.60
C TYR A 25 -41.74 40.80 -8.94
N SER A 26 -40.72 40.76 -9.81
CA SER A 26 -40.81 40.90 -11.28
C SER A 26 -40.88 42.28 -11.98
N CYS A 27 -39.69 42.72 -12.43
CA CYS A 27 -39.32 42.98 -13.84
C CYS A 27 -39.85 44.20 -14.66
N LYS A 28 -38.95 44.73 -15.52
CA LYS A 28 -39.08 45.79 -16.56
C LYS A 28 -39.18 47.25 -16.02
N THR A 29 -38.53 48.28 -16.60
CA THR A 29 -37.64 48.40 -17.77
C THR A 29 -36.77 49.69 -17.73
N THR A 30 -35.54 49.61 -18.25
CA THR A 30 -34.75 50.68 -18.95
C THR A 30 -34.72 52.14 -18.43
N ASN A 31 -33.56 52.60 -17.95
CA ASN A 31 -32.65 53.54 -18.66
C ASN A 31 -31.68 54.26 -17.68
N GLY A 32 -30.46 54.57 -18.15
CA GLY A 32 -29.49 55.40 -17.42
C GLY A 32 -28.13 54.75 -17.22
N VAL A 33 -27.31 54.71 -18.26
CA VAL A 33 -25.88 54.38 -18.13
C VAL A 33 -25.15 55.63 -17.66
N GLU A 34 -24.70 55.66 -16.40
CA GLU A 34 -23.52 56.45 -16.05
C GLU A 34 -22.26 55.66 -16.41
N PRO A 35 -21.15 56.32 -16.82
CA PRO A 35 -19.94 55.61 -17.20
C PRO A 35 -19.36 54.85 -16.02
N ASN A 36 -18.99 53.59 -16.25
CA ASN A 36 -18.21 52.78 -15.32
C ASN A 36 -17.02 53.60 -14.79
N ASN A 37 -17.00 53.88 -13.49
CA ASN A 37 -15.75 54.07 -12.76
C ASN A 37 -15.02 52.73 -12.83
N ALA A 38 -14.18 52.56 -13.86
CA ALA A 38 -13.37 51.37 -14.04
C ALA A 38 -12.58 51.14 -12.74
N ALA A 39 -12.83 50.01 -12.09
CA ALA A 39 -12.10 49.62 -10.89
C ALA A 39 -10.60 49.70 -11.22
N LYS A 40 -9.84 50.52 -10.47
CA LYS A 40 -8.41 50.71 -10.73
C LYS A 40 -7.74 49.33 -10.83
N PRO A 41 -6.91 49.08 -11.87
CA PRO A 41 -6.27 47.78 -12.02
C PRO A 41 -5.51 47.45 -10.73
N GLN A 42 -5.92 46.35 -10.10
CA GLN A 42 -5.41 45.98 -8.78
C GLN A 42 -3.94 45.61 -8.94
N THR A 43 -3.06 46.32 -8.23
CA THR A 43 -1.61 46.09 -8.26
C THR A 43 -1.31 44.60 -8.04
N PRO A 44 -0.55 43.92 -8.93
CA PRO A 44 -0.24 42.50 -8.75
C PRO A 44 0.40 42.24 -7.38
N ARG A 45 0.04 41.12 -6.77
CA ARG A 45 0.56 40.71 -5.45
C ARG A 45 1.33 39.41 -5.58
N ILE A 46 2.37 39.26 -4.78
CA ILE A 46 3.10 38.00 -4.57
C ILE A 46 3.24 37.69 -3.08
N LEU A 47 3.30 36.41 -2.74
CA LEU A 47 3.43 35.92 -1.36
C LEU A 47 4.80 35.28 -1.18
N VAL A 48 5.61 35.77 -0.24
CA VAL A 48 6.85 35.11 0.20
C VAL A 48 6.55 34.24 1.41
N PHE A 49 6.76 32.93 1.26
CA PHE A 49 6.59 31.93 2.31
C PHE A 49 7.94 31.39 2.77
N SER A 50 8.21 31.44 4.08
CA SER A 50 9.50 31.04 4.67
C SER A 50 9.34 30.24 5.98
N LYS A 51 8.40 29.31 6.00
CA LYS A 51 8.26 28.32 7.08
C LYS A 51 9.34 27.24 6.93
N THR A 52 9.92 26.81 8.03
CA THR A 52 10.93 25.74 8.10
C THR A 52 10.55 24.79 9.22
N LYS A 53 10.50 23.48 8.95
CA LYS A 53 10.49 22.43 9.99
C LYS A 53 11.85 21.70 10.11
N GLY A 54 12.77 21.93 9.18
CA GLY A 54 14.16 21.49 9.25
C GLY A 54 15.12 22.60 9.63
N PHE A 55 16.24 22.68 8.91
CA PHE A 55 17.24 23.74 9.09
C PHE A 55 16.65 25.12 8.75
N TYR A 56 17.13 26.16 9.42
CA TYR A 56 16.74 27.55 9.17
C TYR A 56 17.90 28.33 8.56
N HIS A 57 17.74 28.78 7.32
CA HIS A 57 18.76 29.53 6.59
C HIS A 57 18.80 31.00 7.02
N ASN A 58 19.98 31.48 7.40
CA ASN A 58 20.17 32.87 7.81
C ASN A 58 19.97 33.89 6.68
N SER A 59 19.85 33.47 5.41
CA SER A 59 19.54 34.35 4.27
C SER A 59 18.05 34.67 4.09
N ILE A 60 17.15 33.99 4.83
CA ILE A 60 15.70 34.19 4.75
C ILE A 60 15.29 35.66 4.95
N PRO A 61 15.79 36.40 5.96
CA PRO A 61 15.44 37.82 6.15
C PRO A 61 15.89 38.71 4.99
N GLU A 62 17.14 38.57 4.54
CA GLU A 62 17.75 39.36 3.47
C GLU A 62 17.09 39.11 2.12
N GLY A 63 16.81 37.84 1.77
CA GLY A 63 16.09 37.51 0.55
C GLY A 63 14.64 37.98 0.56
N THR A 64 13.97 37.89 1.73
CA THR A 64 12.63 38.48 1.89
C THR A 64 12.66 40.01 1.68
N ALA A 65 13.64 40.70 2.27
CA ALA A 65 13.80 42.14 2.13
C ALA A 65 14.15 42.57 0.69
N ALA A 66 14.99 41.79 -0.01
CA ALA A 66 15.32 42.00 -1.41
C ALA A 66 14.08 41.85 -2.31
N ILE A 67 13.29 40.78 -2.15
CA ILE A 67 12.05 40.59 -2.92
C ILE A 67 11.05 41.72 -2.64
N GLN A 68 10.88 42.13 -1.38
CA GLN A 68 10.06 43.30 -1.03
C GLN A 68 10.56 44.60 -1.69
N LYS A 69 11.87 44.80 -1.82
CA LYS A 69 12.45 45.95 -2.55
C LYS A 69 12.14 45.86 -4.04
N MET A 70 12.43 44.74 -4.68
CA MET A 70 12.16 44.53 -6.11
C MET A 70 10.67 44.74 -6.44
N GLY A 71 9.77 44.24 -5.59
CA GLY A 71 8.34 44.51 -5.71
C GLY A 71 7.99 45.99 -5.67
N ARG A 72 8.51 46.75 -4.69
CA ARG A 72 8.31 48.22 -4.65
C ARG A 72 8.82 48.91 -5.91
N ASP A 73 10.03 48.56 -6.36
CA ASP A 73 10.68 49.16 -7.53
C ASP A 73 9.93 48.86 -8.84
N ASN A 74 9.16 47.76 -8.89
CA ASN A 74 8.39 47.30 -10.05
C ASN A 74 6.86 47.46 -9.89
N ASN A 75 6.39 48.20 -8.87
CA ASN A 75 4.96 48.37 -8.55
C ASN A 75 4.20 47.03 -8.41
N ILE A 76 4.74 46.11 -7.61
CA ILE A 76 4.16 44.82 -7.22
C ILE A 76 4.16 44.74 -5.70
N ARG A 77 3.00 44.42 -5.11
CA ARG A 77 2.89 44.27 -3.65
C ARG A 77 3.44 42.91 -3.21
N VAL A 78 4.29 42.92 -2.19
CA VAL A 78 4.90 41.71 -1.62
C VAL A 78 4.41 41.54 -0.20
N ASP A 79 3.60 40.50 0.03
CA ASP A 79 3.20 40.07 1.37
C ASP A 79 4.09 38.90 1.80
N THR A 80 4.32 38.73 3.11
CA THR A 80 5.30 37.76 3.63
C THR A 80 4.71 36.99 4.81
N THR A 81 4.92 35.67 4.89
CA THR A 81 4.39 34.85 5.97
C THR A 81 5.25 33.63 6.31
N LYS A 82 5.19 33.21 7.57
CA LYS A 82 5.66 31.89 8.05
C LYS A 82 4.48 30.98 8.45
N ASN A 83 3.25 31.50 8.38
CA ASN A 83 2.05 30.79 8.78
C ASN A 83 1.43 30.04 7.58
N ALA A 84 1.39 28.71 7.66
CA ALA A 84 0.83 27.87 6.61
C ALA A 84 -0.70 27.99 6.46
N ALA A 85 -1.41 28.58 7.43
CA ALA A 85 -2.84 28.90 7.31
C ALA A 85 -3.16 29.93 6.19
N TYR A 86 -2.14 30.52 5.56
CA TYR A 86 -2.30 31.29 4.32
C TYR A 86 -2.47 30.43 3.06
N PHE A 87 -2.24 29.11 3.15
CA PHE A 87 -2.45 28.16 2.05
C PHE A 87 -3.90 27.67 2.04
N THR A 88 -4.79 28.59 1.69
CA THR A 88 -6.22 28.38 1.47
C THR A 88 -6.63 29.06 0.18
N GLU A 89 -7.65 28.57 -0.51
CA GLU A 89 -8.11 29.14 -1.80
C GLU A 89 -8.45 30.65 -1.65
N ASP A 90 -9.11 31.04 -0.56
CA ASP A 90 -9.47 32.43 -0.25
C ASP A 90 -8.28 33.38 -0.10
N SER A 91 -7.15 32.88 0.41
CA SER A 91 -5.90 33.62 0.52
C SER A 91 -5.12 33.60 -0.80
N LEU A 92 -4.89 32.41 -1.35
CA LEU A 92 -4.04 32.17 -2.51
C LEU A 92 -4.56 32.86 -3.79
N LYS A 93 -5.89 32.97 -3.96
CA LYS A 93 -6.50 33.64 -5.12
C LYS A 93 -6.09 35.10 -5.33
N ASN A 94 -5.53 35.75 -4.30
CA ASN A 94 -5.08 37.14 -4.35
C ASN A 94 -3.65 37.31 -4.91
N TYR A 95 -2.90 36.23 -5.11
CA TYR A 95 -1.47 36.26 -5.46
C TYR A 95 -1.21 35.73 -6.87
N ARG A 96 -0.25 36.32 -7.59
CA ARG A 96 0.18 35.87 -8.93
C ARG A 96 1.33 34.87 -8.89
N ALA A 97 2.17 34.96 -7.86
CA ALA A 97 3.18 33.96 -7.55
C ALA A 97 3.30 33.77 -6.03
N VAL A 98 3.61 32.54 -5.63
CA VAL A 98 4.04 32.19 -4.28
C VAL A 98 5.51 31.78 -4.35
N ILE A 99 6.34 32.43 -3.52
CA ILE A 99 7.78 32.23 -3.45
C ILE A 99 8.09 31.40 -2.21
N PHE A 100 8.66 30.21 -2.39
CA PHE A 100 9.20 29.39 -1.30
C PHE A 100 10.65 29.83 -1.06
N MET A 101 10.83 30.66 -0.04
CA MET A 101 12.10 31.30 0.31
C MET A 101 12.82 30.44 1.35
N SER A 102 13.67 29.52 0.89
CA SER A 102 14.43 28.56 1.70
C SER A 102 13.58 27.85 2.77
N THR A 103 12.42 27.32 2.36
CA THR A 103 11.61 26.40 3.19
C THR A 103 12.36 25.09 3.43
N THR A 104 12.03 24.35 4.49
CA THR A 104 12.65 23.02 4.76
C THR A 104 11.68 22.05 5.44
N GLN A 105 11.77 20.77 5.06
CA GLN A 105 10.94 19.64 5.49
C GLN A 105 9.44 19.83 5.15
N ASP A 106 8.54 19.03 5.73
CA ASP A 106 7.11 19.10 5.40
C ASP A 106 6.43 20.27 6.13
N VAL A 107 6.11 21.35 5.42
CA VAL A 107 5.67 22.64 5.96
C VAL A 107 4.16 22.85 5.87
N LEU A 108 3.48 22.18 4.94
CA LEU A 108 2.03 22.18 4.74
C LEU A 108 1.37 20.92 5.35
N ASN A 109 0.05 20.96 5.54
CA ASN A 109 -0.78 19.77 5.74
C ASN A 109 -1.54 19.42 4.44
N ASN A 110 -2.21 18.27 4.39
CA ASN A 110 -2.91 17.79 3.18
C ASN A 110 -3.96 18.77 2.62
N GLU A 111 -4.68 19.52 3.47
CA GLU A 111 -5.61 20.57 3.01
C GLU A 111 -4.87 21.74 2.33
N GLN A 112 -3.76 22.17 2.93
CA GLN A 112 -2.90 23.25 2.42
C GLN A 112 -2.14 22.85 1.15
N GLN A 113 -1.72 21.58 1.06
CA GLN A 113 -1.15 20.96 -0.13
C GLN A 113 -2.16 21.01 -1.29
N VAL A 114 -3.39 20.55 -1.07
CA VAL A 114 -4.47 20.59 -2.07
C VAL A 114 -4.86 22.02 -2.43
N ALA A 115 -4.93 22.95 -1.48
CA ALA A 115 -5.17 24.36 -1.79
C ALA A 115 -4.07 24.95 -2.70
N PHE A 116 -2.83 24.48 -2.55
CA PHE A 116 -1.70 24.90 -3.38
C PHE A 116 -1.69 24.24 -4.77
N GLU A 117 -2.00 22.94 -4.86
CA GLU A 117 -2.31 22.24 -6.11
C GLU A 117 -3.37 22.99 -6.91
N ARG A 118 -4.52 23.26 -6.28
CA ARG A 118 -5.64 24.00 -6.90
C ARG A 118 -5.22 25.39 -7.36
N TYR A 119 -4.37 26.09 -6.61
CA TYR A 119 -3.82 27.39 -6.99
C TYR A 119 -2.95 27.33 -8.24
N ILE A 120 -2.07 26.33 -8.36
CA ILE A 120 -1.25 26.12 -9.58
C ILE A 120 -2.14 25.73 -10.77
N GLN A 121 -3.10 24.82 -10.58
CA GLN A 121 -4.11 24.43 -11.58
C GLN A 121 -4.96 25.60 -12.09
N ALA A 122 -5.23 26.59 -11.23
CA ALA A 122 -5.91 27.82 -11.59
C ALA A 122 -5.04 28.80 -12.43
N GLY A 123 -3.78 28.46 -12.72
CA GLY A 123 -2.82 29.30 -13.44
C GLY A 123 -1.80 30.02 -12.55
N GLY A 124 -1.69 29.64 -11.27
CA GLY A 124 -0.80 30.24 -10.28
C GLY A 124 0.69 30.08 -10.61
N GLY A 125 1.51 30.98 -10.07
CA GLY A 125 2.96 30.94 -10.18
C GLY A 125 3.63 30.38 -8.94
N TYR A 126 4.69 29.61 -9.12
CA TYR A 126 5.61 29.17 -8.09
C TYR A 126 7.04 29.63 -8.40
N ALA A 127 7.76 30.08 -7.38
CA ALA A 127 9.21 30.26 -7.44
C ALA A 127 9.88 29.65 -6.22
N GLY A 128 10.78 28.69 -6.41
CA GLY A 128 11.58 28.09 -5.35
C GLY A 128 12.98 28.70 -5.29
N VAL A 129 13.45 29.02 -4.08
CA VAL A 129 14.80 29.54 -3.83
C VAL A 129 15.55 28.59 -2.91
N HIS A 130 16.74 28.18 -3.33
CA HIS A 130 17.69 27.33 -2.60
C HIS A 130 17.03 26.13 -1.91
N ALA A 131 16.76 26.21 -0.61
CA ALA A 131 16.25 25.10 0.17
C ALA A 131 14.79 24.71 -0.11
N ALA A 132 14.08 25.42 -0.98
CA ALA A 132 12.77 24.98 -1.48
C ALA A 132 12.78 23.55 -2.09
N ALA A 133 13.94 23.02 -2.50
CA ALA A 133 14.12 21.62 -2.90
C ALA A 133 14.25 20.62 -1.72
N ASP A 134 14.55 21.07 -0.50
CA ASP A 134 14.53 20.30 0.76
C ASP A 134 13.14 20.36 1.44
N THR A 135 12.05 20.42 0.68
CA THR A 135 10.69 20.63 1.20
C THR A 135 9.70 19.57 0.67
N GLU A 136 8.70 19.20 1.47
CA GLU A 136 7.60 18.27 1.12
C GLU A 136 8.05 16.95 0.45
N TYR A 137 8.75 16.08 1.20
CA TYR A 137 9.30 14.84 0.62
C TYR A 137 8.25 13.76 0.35
N GLU A 138 7.21 13.70 1.18
CA GLU A 138 6.13 12.71 1.09
C GLU A 138 5.01 13.14 0.11
N TRP A 139 5.20 14.22 -0.65
CA TRP A 139 4.24 14.76 -1.61
C TRP A 139 4.82 14.77 -3.04
N PRO A 140 4.70 13.66 -3.81
CA PRO A 140 5.32 13.53 -5.13
C PRO A 140 4.88 14.55 -6.19
N TRP A 141 3.74 15.23 -5.99
CA TRP A 141 3.33 16.33 -6.87
C TRP A 141 4.23 17.56 -6.68
N TYR A 142 4.61 17.91 -5.45
CA TYR A 142 5.53 19.02 -5.18
C TYR A 142 6.94 18.75 -5.73
N GLY A 143 7.46 17.54 -5.59
CA GLY A 143 8.73 17.16 -6.22
C GLY A 143 8.75 17.39 -7.74
N LYS A 144 7.61 17.18 -8.41
CA LYS A 144 7.44 17.50 -9.83
C LYS A 144 7.28 19.01 -10.08
N LEU A 145 6.58 19.75 -9.22
CA LEU A 145 6.44 21.21 -9.30
C LEU A 145 7.80 21.90 -9.22
N VAL A 146 8.61 21.57 -8.22
CA VAL A 146 9.98 22.10 -8.07
C VAL A 146 10.88 21.63 -9.20
N GLY A 147 10.70 20.38 -9.65
CA GLY A 147 11.48 19.77 -10.74
C GLY A 147 12.67 18.93 -10.26
N GLY A 148 12.89 18.82 -8.95
CA GLY A 148 13.89 17.98 -8.30
C GLY A 148 13.93 18.25 -6.79
N TRP A 149 14.25 17.23 -6.00
CA TRP A 149 14.42 17.35 -4.54
C TRP A 149 15.89 17.40 -4.16
N PHE A 150 16.21 17.96 -3.00
CA PHE A 150 17.54 17.93 -2.41
C PHE A 150 18.07 16.51 -2.20
N LEU A 151 19.36 16.32 -2.50
CA LEU A 151 20.11 15.07 -2.31
C LEU A 151 21.29 15.27 -1.34
N SER A 152 22.10 16.31 -1.57
CA SER A 152 23.22 16.70 -0.71
C SER A 152 23.72 18.11 -1.01
N HIS A 153 24.61 18.62 -0.17
CA HIS A 153 25.37 19.85 -0.37
C HIS A 153 26.86 19.58 -0.07
N PRO A 154 27.78 20.52 -0.34
CA PRO A 154 29.18 20.36 0.02
C PRO A 154 29.33 20.17 1.53
N GLY A 155 30.14 19.19 1.95
CA GLY A 155 30.59 19.09 3.34
C GLY A 155 31.50 20.26 3.72
N ASN A 156 31.80 20.43 5.01
CA ASN A 156 32.56 21.56 5.56
C ASN A 156 33.88 21.83 4.78
N PRO A 157 34.11 23.06 4.25
CA PRO A 157 33.21 24.21 4.22
C PRO A 157 32.08 24.02 3.21
N ASN A 158 30.84 24.23 3.65
CA ASN A 158 29.63 24.00 2.86
C ASN A 158 29.38 25.10 1.80
N VAL A 159 29.70 26.35 2.14
CA VAL A 159 29.69 27.48 1.21
C VAL A 159 31.02 27.54 0.45
N ARG A 160 30.97 27.60 -0.89
CA ARG A 160 32.16 27.55 -1.76
C ARG A 160 32.03 28.45 -2.98
N ALA A 161 33.14 29.01 -3.44
CA ALA A 161 33.21 29.62 -4.77
C ALA A 161 33.03 28.56 -5.86
N GLY A 162 32.27 28.87 -6.91
CA GLY A 162 32.00 28.02 -8.06
C GLY A 162 31.54 28.82 -9.28
N ALA A 163 31.67 28.22 -10.46
CA ALA A 163 31.25 28.79 -11.74
C ALA A 163 29.96 28.14 -12.24
N ILE A 164 29.04 28.96 -12.73
CA ILE A 164 27.81 28.55 -13.40
C ILE A 164 27.94 28.82 -14.89
N ASP A 165 27.73 27.80 -15.72
CA ASP A 165 27.63 27.92 -17.17
C ASP A 165 26.17 28.13 -17.59
N VAL A 166 25.90 29.20 -18.32
CA VAL A 166 24.57 29.53 -18.84
C VAL A 166 24.26 28.66 -20.06
N VAL A 167 23.18 27.88 -19.98
CA VAL A 167 22.73 26.96 -21.04
C VAL A 167 21.79 27.64 -22.02
N ASP A 168 20.88 28.49 -21.52
CA ASP A 168 19.95 29.28 -22.34
C ASP A 168 20.14 30.77 -22.07
N ALA A 169 21.11 31.36 -22.78
CA ALA A 169 21.37 32.79 -22.77
C ALA A 169 20.29 33.62 -23.52
N THR A 170 19.33 32.98 -24.19
CA THR A 170 18.21 33.66 -24.87
C THR A 170 17.00 33.85 -23.95
N SER A 171 16.94 33.09 -22.85
CA SER A 171 15.92 33.24 -21.81
C SER A 171 16.02 34.60 -21.12
N PRO A 172 14.90 35.33 -20.94
CA PRO A 172 14.85 36.54 -20.12
C PRO A 172 15.36 36.34 -18.69
N MET A 173 15.26 35.12 -18.16
CA MET A 173 15.75 34.77 -16.81
C MET A 173 17.29 34.79 -16.69
N MET A 174 18.01 34.81 -17.81
CA MET A 174 19.47 34.91 -17.87
C MET A 174 19.97 36.21 -18.52
N ALA A 175 19.08 37.19 -18.73
CA ALA A 175 19.42 38.45 -19.37
C ALA A 175 20.50 39.23 -18.58
N GLY A 176 21.62 39.53 -19.24
CA GLY A 176 22.76 40.24 -18.65
C GLY A 176 23.67 39.38 -17.77
N ILE A 177 23.40 38.08 -17.60
CA ILE A 177 24.31 37.15 -16.94
C ILE A 177 25.40 36.73 -17.94
N PRO A 178 26.70 36.76 -17.57
CA PRO A 178 27.76 36.30 -18.45
C PRO A 178 27.63 34.79 -18.72
N ALA A 179 28.09 34.34 -19.89
CA ALA A 179 28.01 32.93 -20.31
C ALA A 179 28.63 31.96 -19.29
N ARG A 180 29.63 32.43 -18.53
CA ARG A 180 30.17 31.77 -17.33
C ARG A 180 30.16 32.77 -16.17
N TRP A 181 29.56 32.39 -15.06
CA TRP A 181 29.21 33.24 -13.93
C TRP A 181 29.82 32.69 -12.64
N GLU A 182 30.89 33.32 -12.15
CA GLU A 182 31.57 32.94 -10.93
C GLU A 182 30.95 33.63 -9.71
N ARG A 183 30.77 32.86 -8.62
CA ARG A 183 30.04 33.29 -7.41
C ARG A 183 30.26 32.30 -6.25
N THR A 184 29.82 32.66 -5.05
CA THR A 184 30.00 31.85 -3.83
C THR A 184 28.66 31.55 -3.16
N ASP A 185 28.31 30.28 -3.00
CA ASP A 185 27.05 29.85 -2.39
C ASP A 185 27.17 28.41 -1.81
N GLU A 186 26.10 27.86 -1.23
CA GLU A 186 25.99 26.42 -0.92
C GLU A 186 25.31 25.69 -2.08
N TRP A 187 26.01 24.70 -2.66
CA TRP A 187 25.63 24.10 -3.95
C TRP A 187 24.85 22.79 -3.82
N TYR A 188 23.52 22.83 -3.96
CA TYR A 188 22.67 21.64 -3.80
C TYR A 188 22.76 20.67 -4.98
N ASP A 189 22.97 19.39 -4.68
CA ASP A 189 22.72 18.25 -5.56
C ASP A 189 21.23 17.86 -5.51
N TYR A 190 20.72 17.24 -6.58
CA TYR A 190 19.31 16.91 -6.70
C TYR A 190 19.04 15.43 -7.01
N LYS A 191 17.96 14.88 -6.45
CA LYS A 191 17.38 13.57 -6.75
C LYS A 191 16.02 13.72 -7.42
N SER A 192 15.60 12.69 -8.14
CA SER A 192 14.29 12.63 -8.82
C SER A 192 14.02 13.81 -9.75
N VAL A 193 15.06 14.29 -10.44
CA VAL A 193 14.97 15.44 -11.34
C VAL A 193 14.02 15.14 -12.50
N SER A 194 13.06 16.04 -12.73
CA SER A 194 12.03 15.91 -13.76
C SER A 194 12.63 16.04 -15.17
N SER A 195 12.19 15.18 -16.09
CA SER A 195 12.58 15.24 -17.51
C SER A 195 11.97 16.42 -18.27
N ASN A 196 11.01 17.13 -17.67
CA ASN A 196 10.17 18.12 -18.35
C ASN A 196 10.64 19.57 -18.10
N ILE A 197 11.67 19.77 -17.27
CA ILE A 197 12.21 21.10 -16.97
C ILE A 197 13.06 21.66 -18.12
N LYS A 198 13.01 22.98 -18.27
CA LYS A 198 13.86 23.74 -19.19
C LYS A 198 15.02 24.33 -18.41
N VAL A 199 16.23 23.82 -18.69
CA VAL A 199 17.46 24.18 -17.97
C VAL A 199 17.95 25.56 -18.42
N LEU A 200 18.16 26.46 -17.47
CA LEU A 200 18.72 27.80 -17.71
C LEU A 200 20.23 27.80 -17.51
N ALA A 201 20.70 27.12 -16.46
CA ALA A 201 22.10 27.10 -16.05
C ALA A 201 22.51 25.75 -15.44
N LYS A 202 23.80 25.45 -15.59
CA LYS A 202 24.48 24.32 -14.92
C LYS A 202 25.64 24.82 -14.08
N LEU A 203 25.90 24.17 -12.97
CA LEU A 203 27.04 24.44 -12.11
C LEU A 203 28.24 23.57 -12.54
N ASP A 204 29.43 24.14 -12.60
CA ASP A 204 30.65 23.41 -12.92
C ASP A 204 31.31 22.86 -11.64
N GLU A 205 31.07 21.59 -11.35
CA GLU A 205 31.64 20.88 -10.21
C GLU A 205 33.17 21.00 -10.09
N SER A 206 33.89 21.15 -11.21
CA SER A 206 35.35 21.28 -11.18
C SER A 206 35.83 22.53 -10.45
N THR A 207 35.00 23.57 -10.37
CA THR A 207 35.36 24.88 -9.81
C THR A 207 35.19 25.00 -8.30
N TYR A 208 34.34 24.17 -7.68
CA TYR A 208 34.12 24.16 -6.21
C TYR A 208 34.69 22.90 -5.51
N GLY A 209 35.59 22.19 -6.20
CA GLY A 209 36.36 21.07 -5.67
C GLY A 209 35.80 19.67 -5.94
N ASN A 210 34.96 19.50 -6.97
CA ASN A 210 34.34 18.22 -7.37
C ASN A 210 33.57 17.49 -6.26
N VAL A 211 33.04 18.21 -5.27
CA VAL A 211 32.29 17.62 -4.14
C VAL A 211 30.79 17.44 -4.40
N GLY A 212 30.28 17.91 -5.54
CA GLY A 212 28.94 17.61 -6.02
C GLY A 212 28.78 16.15 -6.49
N LYS A 213 27.54 15.77 -6.77
CA LYS A 213 27.14 14.41 -7.17
C LYS A 213 26.34 14.35 -8.48
N MET A 214 26.24 15.47 -9.20
CA MET A 214 25.45 15.61 -10.42
C MET A 214 26.30 15.56 -11.70
N GLY A 215 27.62 15.65 -11.58
CA GLY A 215 28.56 15.62 -12.69
C GLY A 215 28.41 16.82 -13.63
N ARG A 216 28.74 16.60 -14.91
CA ARG A 216 28.63 17.62 -15.98
C ARG A 216 27.20 18.10 -16.28
N ASN A 217 26.19 17.54 -15.61
CA ASN A 217 24.78 17.91 -15.73
C ASN A 217 24.20 18.41 -14.40
N HIS A 218 25.03 19.02 -13.54
CA HIS A 218 24.58 19.72 -12.33
C HIS A 218 23.68 20.90 -12.70
N LEU A 219 22.37 20.66 -12.79
CA LEU A 219 21.39 21.71 -13.03
C LEU A 219 21.32 22.62 -11.81
N ILE A 220 21.31 23.95 -11.99
CA ILE A 220 21.30 24.90 -10.85
C ILE A 220 20.22 25.99 -10.99
N ALA A 221 19.69 26.21 -12.18
CA ALA A 221 18.46 26.99 -12.38
C ALA A 221 17.66 26.46 -13.57
N TRP A 222 16.34 26.42 -13.43
CA TRP A 222 15.42 25.90 -14.45
C TRP A 222 14.00 26.45 -14.30
N TYR A 223 13.16 26.20 -15.30
CA TYR A 223 11.75 26.58 -15.30
C TYR A 223 10.88 25.57 -16.05
N GLN A 224 9.57 25.59 -15.82
CA GLN A 224 8.59 24.78 -16.54
C GLN A 224 7.18 25.38 -16.44
N GLU A 225 6.32 25.05 -17.41
CA GLU A 225 4.87 25.05 -17.19
C GLU A 225 4.53 23.72 -16.49
N PHE A 226 3.76 23.76 -15.41
CA PHE A 226 3.45 22.57 -14.61
C PHE A 226 2.01 22.65 -14.08
N ASP A 227 1.24 21.60 -14.36
CA ASP A 227 -0.14 21.40 -13.90
C ASP A 227 -1.02 22.67 -13.98
N GLY A 228 -1.03 23.32 -15.15
CA GLY A 228 -1.79 24.55 -15.44
C GLY A 228 -1.10 25.86 -15.04
N GLY A 229 -0.10 25.83 -14.16
CA GLY A 229 0.64 26.99 -13.68
C GLY A 229 2.10 27.05 -14.14
N ARG A 230 2.86 27.99 -13.58
CA ARG A 230 4.28 28.25 -13.93
C ARG A 230 5.19 27.98 -12.74
N SER A 231 6.32 27.32 -12.97
CA SER A 231 7.33 27.04 -11.96
C SER A 231 8.69 27.55 -12.40
N PHE A 232 9.35 28.30 -11.52
CA PHE A 232 10.76 28.69 -11.60
C PHE A 232 11.52 28.14 -10.37
N TYR A 233 12.76 27.71 -10.56
CA TYR A 233 13.62 27.33 -9.46
C TYR A 233 15.06 27.80 -9.67
N THR A 234 15.68 28.29 -8.59
CA THR A 234 17.12 28.55 -8.50
C THR A 234 17.71 27.92 -7.25
N GLY A 235 18.81 27.18 -7.41
CA GLY A 235 19.54 26.53 -6.31
C GLY A 235 20.43 27.48 -5.52
N GLY A 236 20.68 28.69 -6.03
CA GLY A 236 21.38 29.75 -5.30
C GLY A 236 20.47 30.46 -4.29
N GLY A 237 21.08 31.17 -3.34
CA GLY A 237 20.39 31.91 -2.27
C GLY A 237 20.62 31.35 -0.85
N HIS A 238 21.65 30.52 -0.63
CA HIS A 238 22.03 30.12 0.73
C HIS A 238 22.65 31.28 1.49
N THR A 239 23.57 31.99 0.85
CA THR A 239 24.27 33.12 1.46
C THR A 239 23.37 34.35 1.50
N LYS A 240 23.53 35.19 2.53
CA LYS A 240 22.83 36.48 2.60
C LYS A 240 23.41 37.46 1.57
N GLU A 241 24.69 37.30 1.24
CA GLU A 241 25.45 38.06 0.26
C GLU A 241 24.83 37.96 -1.14
N SER A 242 24.30 36.79 -1.53
CA SER A 242 23.56 36.59 -2.79
C SER A 242 22.47 37.64 -3.01
N PHE A 243 21.75 38.06 -1.96
CA PHE A 243 20.66 39.04 -2.06
C PHE A 243 21.09 40.51 -2.16
N SER A 244 22.41 40.75 -2.19
CA SER A 244 23.02 42.03 -2.56
C SER A 244 23.83 41.97 -3.86
N GLU A 245 24.04 40.79 -4.44
CA GLU A 245 24.74 40.62 -5.72
C GLU A 245 23.83 41.00 -6.90
N PRO A 246 24.17 42.03 -7.72
CA PRO A 246 23.28 42.51 -8.77
C PRO A 246 22.86 41.45 -9.79
N LEU A 247 23.77 40.55 -10.18
CA LEU A 247 23.44 39.48 -11.13
C LEU A 247 22.46 38.47 -10.54
N PHE A 248 22.57 38.13 -9.24
CA PHE A 248 21.62 37.21 -8.59
C PHE A 248 20.23 37.83 -8.49
N VAL A 249 20.19 39.09 -8.03
CA VAL A 249 18.94 39.82 -7.81
C VAL A 249 18.18 39.98 -9.13
N ASN A 250 18.88 40.25 -10.23
CA ASN A 250 18.29 40.28 -11.57
C ASN A 250 17.78 38.90 -12.03
N HIS A 251 18.57 37.83 -11.86
CA HIS A 251 18.16 36.45 -12.18
C HIS A 251 16.89 36.03 -11.43
N LEU A 252 16.90 36.22 -10.10
CA LEU A 252 15.79 35.89 -9.22
C LEU A 252 14.54 36.72 -9.57
N TRP A 253 14.70 38.01 -9.88
CA TRP A 253 13.58 38.85 -10.28
C TRP A 253 12.94 38.38 -11.58
N ALA A 254 13.75 38.10 -12.60
CA ALA A 254 13.25 37.63 -13.89
C ALA A 254 12.55 36.25 -13.77
N GLY A 255 13.03 35.37 -12.89
CA GLY A 255 12.36 34.12 -12.54
C GLY A 255 11.02 34.33 -11.82
N ILE A 256 10.94 35.28 -10.89
CA ILE A 256 9.68 35.68 -10.24
C ILE A 256 8.72 36.31 -11.25
N GLN A 257 9.20 37.12 -12.20
CA GLN A 257 8.38 37.68 -13.28
C GLN A 257 7.81 36.57 -14.20
N TYR A 258 8.61 35.54 -14.53
CA TYR A 258 8.10 34.36 -15.24
C TYR A 258 6.97 33.66 -14.45
N ALA A 259 7.16 33.42 -13.16
CA ALA A 259 6.13 32.81 -12.31
C ALA A 259 4.83 33.65 -12.28
N ILE A 260 4.93 34.98 -12.11
CA ILE A 260 3.80 35.92 -12.16
C ILE A 260 3.03 35.82 -13.48
N GLY A 261 3.73 35.62 -14.60
CA GLY A 261 3.14 35.46 -15.92
C GLY A 261 2.51 36.74 -16.47
N ASP A 262 1.48 36.58 -17.32
CA ASP A 262 0.82 37.69 -18.03
C ASP A 262 -0.24 38.45 -17.20
N GLY A 263 -0.35 38.14 -15.90
CA GLY A 263 -1.25 38.83 -14.97
C GLY A 263 -2.74 38.49 -15.12
N LYS A 264 -3.13 37.51 -15.95
CA LYS A 264 -4.51 37.03 -16.06
C LYS A 264 -5.11 36.61 -14.70
N PRO A 265 -6.42 36.80 -14.47
CA PRO A 265 -7.13 36.22 -13.33
C PRO A 265 -6.89 34.71 -13.20
N LEU A 266 -6.83 34.23 -11.96
CA LEU A 266 -6.75 32.80 -11.68
C LEU A 266 -8.13 32.18 -11.93
N ASP A 267 -8.13 31.01 -12.56
CA ASP A 267 -9.33 30.31 -13.02
C ASP A 267 -9.49 28.99 -12.27
N TYR A 268 -9.98 29.07 -11.04
CA TYR A 268 -10.22 27.92 -10.17
C TYR A 268 -11.28 26.93 -10.70
N SER A 269 -11.96 27.24 -11.81
CA SER A 269 -12.83 26.26 -12.49
C SER A 269 -12.04 25.13 -13.17
N LYS A 270 -10.72 25.31 -13.37
CA LYS A 270 -9.79 24.29 -13.88
C LYS A 270 -9.21 23.38 -12.80
N SER A 271 -9.36 23.75 -11.53
CA SER A 271 -8.71 23.08 -10.40
C SER A 271 -9.48 21.81 -9.99
N TYR A 272 -8.84 20.66 -10.16
CA TYR A 272 -9.43 19.33 -9.96
C TYR A 272 -8.98 18.63 -8.68
N SER A 273 -7.90 19.10 -8.03
CA SER A 273 -7.43 18.52 -6.77
C SER A 273 -8.47 18.68 -5.64
N ILE A 274 -8.57 17.64 -4.81
CA ILE A 274 -9.51 17.48 -3.70
C ILE A 274 -8.81 16.84 -2.50
N VAL A 275 -9.19 17.24 -1.28
CA VAL A 275 -8.55 16.85 -0.02
C VAL A 275 -8.76 15.34 0.23
N THR A 276 -7.69 14.55 0.09
CA THR A 276 -7.74 13.11 0.39
C THR A 276 -7.96 12.91 1.90
N PRO A 277 -9.01 12.21 2.34
CA PRO A 277 -9.26 11.95 3.75
C PRO A 277 -8.12 11.15 4.37
N GLU A 278 -7.63 11.59 5.53
CA GLU A 278 -6.60 10.86 6.28
C GLU A 278 -7.13 9.50 6.74
N GLU A 279 -6.38 8.41 6.51
CA GLU A 279 -6.81 7.03 6.87
C GLU A 279 -7.17 6.87 8.36
N ASN A 280 -6.58 7.67 9.24
CA ASN A 280 -6.83 7.66 10.68
C ASN A 280 -8.16 8.34 11.09
N ARG A 281 -8.90 8.92 10.15
CA ARG A 281 -10.27 9.42 10.35
C ARG A 281 -11.31 8.33 10.17
N PHE A 282 -10.95 7.16 9.65
CA PHE A 282 -11.89 6.06 9.45
C PHE A 282 -11.90 5.13 10.66
N THR A 283 -13.08 4.91 11.22
CA THR A 283 -13.33 3.94 12.28
C THR A 283 -13.86 2.66 11.66
N ARG A 284 -13.21 1.54 11.95
CA ARG A 284 -13.57 0.20 11.47
C ARG A 284 -14.19 -0.60 12.62
N SER A 285 -15.51 -0.77 12.59
CA SER A 285 -16.28 -1.49 13.62
C SER A 285 -16.62 -2.90 13.14
N ILE A 286 -16.16 -3.93 13.86
CA ILE A 286 -16.61 -5.31 13.63
C ILE A 286 -18.00 -5.47 14.24
N LEU A 287 -18.99 -5.78 13.41
CA LEU A 287 -20.39 -5.99 13.83
C LEU A 287 -20.65 -7.45 14.18
N ALA A 288 -20.13 -8.36 13.36
CA ALA A 288 -20.14 -9.80 13.60
C ALA A 288 -18.81 -10.42 13.11
N ASN A 289 -18.43 -11.56 13.67
CA ASN A 289 -17.26 -12.35 13.32
C ASN A 289 -17.58 -13.85 13.45
N ASP A 290 -16.61 -14.73 13.15
CA ASP A 290 -16.78 -16.20 13.21
C ASP A 290 -17.86 -16.67 12.23
N LEU A 291 -17.68 -16.33 10.95
CA LEU A 291 -18.63 -16.58 9.86
C LEU A 291 -18.14 -17.71 8.95
N ASN A 292 -19.06 -18.57 8.53
CA ASN A 292 -18.76 -19.75 7.71
C ASN A 292 -19.09 -19.51 6.24
N GLU A 293 -18.10 -19.01 5.48
CA GLU A 293 -18.23 -18.66 4.07
C GLU A 293 -19.34 -17.62 3.79
N PRO A 294 -19.24 -16.39 4.32
CA PRO A 294 -20.21 -15.33 4.03
C PRO A 294 -20.16 -14.93 2.55
N MET A 295 -21.32 -14.67 1.94
CA MET A 295 -21.45 -14.43 0.49
C MET A 295 -21.87 -13.00 0.16
N GLU A 296 -23.09 -12.59 0.50
CA GLU A 296 -23.67 -11.27 0.18
C GLU A 296 -24.40 -10.70 1.42
N LEU A 297 -24.44 -9.38 1.56
CA LEU A 297 -25.15 -8.64 2.60
C LEU A 297 -26.13 -7.63 2.00
N THR A 298 -27.02 -7.11 2.83
CA THR A 298 -27.83 -5.92 2.49
C THR A 298 -28.32 -5.20 3.74
N VAL A 299 -28.46 -3.88 3.68
CA VAL A 299 -28.68 -2.98 4.82
C VAL A 299 -30.07 -2.34 4.72
N THR A 300 -30.89 -2.57 5.74
CA THR A 300 -32.24 -1.98 5.80
C THR A 300 -32.20 -0.48 6.18
N PRO A 301 -33.27 0.30 5.86
CA PRO A 301 -33.37 1.71 6.24
C PRO A 301 -33.23 2.01 7.75
N ASP A 302 -33.43 1.04 8.65
CA ASP A 302 -33.25 1.21 10.10
C ASP A 302 -31.86 0.81 10.63
N GLY A 303 -30.94 0.44 9.72
CA GLY A 303 -29.55 0.11 9.99
C GLY A 303 -29.29 -1.35 10.34
N ARG A 304 -30.30 -2.24 10.37
CA ARG A 304 -30.06 -3.69 10.48
C ARG A 304 -29.34 -4.20 9.23
N VAL A 305 -28.28 -4.95 9.45
CA VAL A 305 -27.47 -5.59 8.40
C VAL A 305 -27.87 -7.05 8.31
N TYR A 306 -28.42 -7.45 7.18
CA TYR A 306 -28.75 -8.83 6.86
C TYR A 306 -27.67 -9.41 5.97
N TYR A 307 -27.33 -10.69 6.14
CA TYR A 307 -26.32 -11.34 5.31
C TYR A 307 -26.55 -12.85 5.23
N VAL A 308 -25.95 -13.47 4.20
CA VAL A 308 -26.03 -14.91 3.97
C VAL A 308 -24.67 -15.58 3.95
N GLU A 309 -24.63 -16.81 4.47
CA GLU A 309 -23.49 -17.71 4.44
C GLU A 309 -23.78 -18.85 3.45
N ARG A 310 -22.79 -19.25 2.64
CA ARG A 310 -22.92 -20.23 1.55
C ARG A 310 -23.56 -21.55 2.01
N THR A 311 -23.26 -21.94 3.24
CA THR A 311 -23.76 -23.14 3.91
C THR A 311 -25.25 -23.12 4.23
N GLY A 312 -25.95 -21.98 4.04
CA GLY A 312 -27.40 -21.87 4.13
C GLY A 312 -27.91 -20.97 5.27
N LYS A 313 -27.04 -20.40 6.11
CA LYS A 313 -27.48 -19.48 7.16
C LYS A 313 -27.85 -18.12 6.57
N PHE A 314 -28.96 -17.57 7.04
CA PHE A 314 -29.43 -16.21 6.83
C PHE A 314 -29.49 -15.53 8.20
N SER A 315 -28.72 -14.46 8.37
CA SER A 315 -28.42 -13.84 9.66
C SER A 315 -28.69 -12.33 9.64
N VAL A 316 -28.89 -11.75 10.83
CA VAL A 316 -29.07 -10.31 11.02
C VAL A 316 -28.23 -9.79 12.19
N TYR A 317 -27.55 -8.67 11.96
CA TYR A 317 -27.01 -7.82 13.01
C TYR A 317 -27.95 -6.63 13.27
N ASP A 318 -28.37 -6.48 14.51
CA ASP A 318 -29.15 -5.32 14.97
C ASP A 318 -28.24 -4.29 15.68
N PRO A 319 -28.07 -3.06 15.14
CA PRO A 319 -27.23 -2.03 15.75
C PRO A 319 -27.79 -1.49 17.07
N LYS A 320 -29.10 -1.64 17.34
CA LYS A 320 -29.73 -1.16 18.59
C LYS A 320 -29.41 -2.07 19.77
N THR A 321 -29.54 -3.39 19.58
CA THR A 321 -29.19 -4.38 20.63
C THR A 321 -27.73 -4.85 20.57
N LYS A 322 -27.01 -4.54 19.48
CA LYS A 322 -25.65 -5.01 19.17
C LYS A 322 -25.53 -6.54 19.14
N LYS A 323 -26.60 -7.22 18.72
CA LYS A 323 -26.67 -8.68 18.62
C LYS A 323 -26.64 -9.11 17.17
N ASN A 324 -25.85 -10.15 16.90
CA ASN A 324 -25.99 -10.98 15.71
C ASN A 324 -26.97 -12.14 16.02
N THR A 325 -27.80 -12.53 15.06
CA THR A 325 -28.79 -13.61 15.22
C THR A 325 -29.06 -14.31 13.89
N VAL A 326 -29.00 -15.65 13.89
CA VAL A 326 -29.44 -16.45 12.75
C VAL A 326 -30.96 -16.39 12.66
N VAL A 327 -31.48 -15.85 11.56
CA VAL A 327 -32.92 -15.78 11.26
C VAL A 327 -33.41 -17.11 10.71
N ARG A 328 -32.62 -17.76 9.85
CA ARG A 328 -32.95 -19.06 9.24
C ARG A 328 -31.71 -19.83 8.82
N GLU A 329 -31.81 -21.15 8.82
CA GLU A 329 -30.91 -22.04 8.08
C GLU A 329 -31.70 -22.74 6.96
N PHE A 330 -31.23 -22.60 5.71
CA PHE A 330 -31.85 -23.14 4.51
C PHE A 330 -31.25 -24.50 4.14
N PRO A 331 -32.07 -25.49 3.71
CA PRO A 331 -31.58 -26.75 3.17
C PRO A 331 -31.08 -26.56 1.72
N VAL A 332 -29.84 -26.08 1.59
CA VAL A 332 -29.17 -25.83 0.30
C VAL A 332 -28.17 -26.92 -0.07
N PHE A 333 -27.93 -27.09 -1.37
CA PHE A 333 -26.86 -27.92 -1.92
C PHE A 333 -25.55 -27.14 -1.95
N THR A 334 -24.52 -27.65 -1.28
CA THR A 334 -23.27 -26.92 -0.99
C THR A 334 -22.04 -27.40 -1.77
N ASP A 335 -22.17 -28.31 -2.73
CA ASP A 335 -21.01 -28.79 -3.50
C ASP A 335 -20.74 -27.89 -4.72
N GLU A 336 -19.50 -27.90 -5.22
CA GLU A 336 -19.02 -27.14 -6.39
C GLU A 336 -19.34 -25.62 -6.38
N GLY A 337 -19.33 -25.00 -5.18
CA GLY A 337 -19.56 -23.56 -5.02
C GLY A 337 -21.02 -23.12 -5.04
N ASN A 338 -21.96 -24.07 -5.03
CA ASN A 338 -23.38 -23.81 -4.83
C ASN A 338 -23.69 -23.55 -3.34
N GLY A 339 -24.90 -23.08 -3.05
CA GLY A 339 -25.35 -22.80 -1.68
C GLY A 339 -26.45 -21.74 -1.64
N LEU A 340 -26.47 -20.97 -0.55
CA LEU A 340 -27.18 -19.69 -0.45
C LEU A 340 -26.19 -18.57 -0.81
N LEU A 341 -26.32 -17.99 -2.01
CA LEU A 341 -25.26 -17.20 -2.66
C LEU A 341 -25.51 -15.69 -2.66
N GLY A 342 -26.78 -15.29 -2.71
CA GLY A 342 -27.15 -13.89 -2.84
C GLY A 342 -28.40 -13.52 -2.07
N ILE A 343 -28.48 -12.25 -1.70
CA ILE A 343 -29.58 -11.61 -0.98
C ILE A 343 -29.73 -10.16 -1.44
N THR A 344 -30.96 -9.71 -1.67
CA THR A 344 -31.24 -8.28 -1.79
C THR A 344 -32.65 -7.95 -1.31
N PHE A 345 -32.85 -6.74 -0.78
CA PHE A 345 -34.17 -6.24 -0.43
C PHE A 345 -34.88 -5.65 -1.65
N ASP A 346 -36.21 -5.78 -1.65
CA ASP A 346 -37.05 -5.05 -2.61
C ASP A 346 -36.92 -3.53 -2.39
N PRO A 347 -36.92 -2.68 -3.44
CA PRO A 347 -36.88 -1.22 -3.27
C PRO A 347 -38.03 -0.64 -2.43
N ASP A 348 -39.17 -1.34 -2.34
CA ASP A 348 -40.31 -1.00 -1.47
C ASP A 348 -40.36 -1.88 -0.20
N PHE A 349 -39.22 -2.41 0.28
CA PHE A 349 -39.15 -3.30 1.45
C PHE A 349 -39.82 -2.72 2.71
N ALA A 350 -39.80 -1.41 2.89
CA ALA A 350 -40.47 -0.73 4.00
C ALA A 350 -42.02 -0.80 3.94
N GLN A 351 -42.59 -1.24 2.81
CA GLN A 351 -44.03 -1.40 2.59
C GLN A 351 -44.45 -2.85 2.31
N ASN A 352 -43.66 -3.61 1.53
CA ASN A 352 -44.00 -4.98 1.12
C ASN A 352 -43.27 -6.07 1.94
N HIS A 353 -42.20 -5.70 2.65
CA HIS A 353 -41.30 -6.60 3.37
C HIS A 353 -40.70 -7.74 2.53
N TRP A 354 -40.55 -7.52 1.22
CA TRP A 354 -40.00 -8.53 0.30
C TRP A 354 -38.48 -8.52 0.23
N LEU A 355 -37.91 -9.72 0.19
CA LEU A 355 -36.49 -9.96 -0.07
C LEU A 355 -36.34 -11.12 -1.04
N TYR A 356 -35.23 -11.10 -1.78
CA TYR A 356 -34.92 -12.07 -2.82
C TYR A 356 -33.64 -12.81 -2.44
N PHE A 357 -33.63 -14.12 -2.67
CA PHE A 357 -32.45 -14.97 -2.50
C PHE A 357 -32.06 -15.63 -3.82
N PHE A 358 -30.76 -15.69 -4.08
CA PHE A 358 -30.18 -16.60 -5.05
C PHE A 358 -29.67 -17.83 -4.30
N HIS A 359 -30.28 -19.00 -4.54
CA HIS A 359 -29.98 -20.21 -3.77
C HIS A 359 -30.09 -21.49 -4.59
N THR A 360 -29.45 -22.55 -4.12
CA THR A 360 -29.54 -23.89 -4.73
C THR A 360 -30.27 -24.82 -3.76
N PRO A 361 -31.61 -24.89 -3.79
CA PRO A 361 -32.37 -25.73 -2.87
C PRO A 361 -32.13 -27.22 -3.15
N VAL A 362 -32.18 -28.08 -2.13
CA VAL A 362 -32.03 -29.54 -2.33
C VAL A 362 -33.34 -30.16 -2.85
N PRO A 363 -33.41 -30.64 -4.11
CA PRO A 363 -34.59 -31.32 -4.64
C PRO A 363 -34.67 -32.76 -4.11
N LYS A 364 -35.87 -33.35 -4.18
CA LYS A 364 -36.07 -34.80 -3.93
C LYS A 364 -35.34 -35.70 -4.93
N ASP A 365 -34.99 -35.15 -6.09
CA ASP A 365 -34.34 -35.82 -7.21
C ASP A 365 -33.16 -34.95 -7.66
N LYS A 366 -31.93 -35.41 -7.39
CA LYS A 366 -30.70 -34.66 -7.68
C LYS A 366 -30.48 -34.39 -9.18
N THR A 367 -31.17 -35.08 -10.08
CA THR A 367 -31.11 -34.79 -11.53
C THR A 367 -31.87 -33.51 -11.92
N LYS A 368 -32.68 -32.97 -11.00
CA LYS A 368 -33.47 -31.74 -11.16
C LYS A 368 -32.89 -30.55 -10.38
N LEU A 369 -31.62 -30.65 -9.98
CA LEU A 369 -30.94 -29.59 -9.26
C LEU A 369 -30.80 -28.35 -10.13
N LYS A 370 -31.15 -27.20 -9.59
CA LYS A 370 -31.14 -25.90 -10.26
C LYS A 370 -30.80 -24.81 -9.26
N GLN A 371 -30.31 -23.69 -9.77
CA GLN A 371 -30.23 -22.43 -9.02
C GLN A 371 -31.56 -21.68 -9.16
N HIS A 372 -32.03 -21.11 -8.06
CA HIS A 372 -33.32 -20.44 -7.94
C HIS A 372 -33.10 -18.98 -7.56
N VAL A 373 -33.81 -18.07 -8.24
CA VAL A 373 -34.08 -16.73 -7.71
C VAL A 373 -35.47 -16.75 -7.11
N SER A 374 -35.54 -16.71 -5.78
CA SER A 374 -36.80 -16.81 -5.03
C SER A 374 -37.07 -15.54 -4.23
N ARG A 375 -38.31 -15.03 -4.26
CA ARG A 375 -38.81 -13.96 -3.38
C ARG A 375 -39.50 -14.56 -2.15
N PHE A 376 -39.29 -13.96 -0.99
CA PHE A 376 -40.00 -14.25 0.26
C PHE A 376 -40.51 -12.95 0.91
N THR A 377 -41.28 -13.08 1.98
CA THR A 377 -41.70 -12.00 2.88
C THR A 377 -41.00 -12.17 4.24
N LEU A 378 -40.40 -11.10 4.76
CA LEU A 378 -39.85 -11.06 6.11
C LEU A 378 -40.88 -10.46 7.08
N THR A 379 -41.03 -11.06 8.25
CA THR A 379 -41.97 -10.62 9.30
C THR A 379 -41.24 -10.37 10.61
N ASP A 380 -41.90 -9.75 11.59
CA ASP A 380 -41.36 -9.60 12.95
C ASP A 380 -41.06 -10.95 13.64
N GLN A 381 -41.70 -12.04 13.17
CA GLN A 381 -41.45 -13.41 13.63
C GLN A 381 -40.33 -14.13 12.86
N GLY A 382 -39.73 -13.50 11.83
CA GLY A 382 -38.73 -14.08 10.94
C GLY A 382 -39.24 -14.30 9.51
N LEU A 383 -38.58 -15.18 8.76
CA LEU A 383 -38.87 -15.41 7.34
C LEU A 383 -40.09 -16.31 7.14
N ASP A 384 -41.11 -15.84 6.40
CA ASP A 384 -42.27 -16.67 6.04
C ASP A 384 -41.95 -17.56 4.83
N LEU A 385 -41.74 -18.85 5.08
CA LEU A 385 -41.46 -19.84 4.03
C LEU A 385 -42.68 -20.15 3.13
N ALA A 386 -43.91 -19.93 3.60
CA ALA A 386 -45.11 -20.15 2.78
C ALA A 386 -45.29 -19.06 1.71
N SER A 387 -44.59 -17.93 1.86
CA SER A 387 -44.62 -16.81 0.91
C SER A 387 -43.77 -17.00 -0.34
N GLU A 388 -42.97 -18.09 -0.44
CA GLU A 388 -42.00 -18.27 -1.52
C GLU A 388 -42.63 -18.13 -2.91
N LYS A 389 -41.98 -17.31 -3.75
CA LYS A 389 -42.19 -17.27 -5.21
C LYS A 389 -40.86 -17.51 -5.91
N VAL A 390 -40.75 -18.61 -6.65
CA VAL A 390 -39.61 -18.85 -7.55
C VAL A 390 -39.84 -18.03 -8.82
N LEU A 391 -39.03 -16.99 -9.04
CA LEU A 391 -39.11 -16.12 -10.22
C LEU A 391 -38.40 -16.76 -11.41
N LEU A 392 -37.22 -17.34 -11.16
CA LEU A 392 -36.34 -17.86 -12.21
C LEU A 392 -35.65 -19.14 -11.74
N GLU A 393 -35.61 -20.13 -12.62
CA GLU A 393 -34.85 -21.37 -12.46
C GLU A 393 -33.72 -21.41 -13.49
N ILE A 394 -32.48 -21.58 -13.03
CA ILE A 394 -31.26 -21.64 -13.84
C ILE A 394 -30.72 -23.08 -13.79
N PRO A 395 -30.48 -23.75 -14.93
CA PRO A 395 -29.93 -25.11 -14.95
C PRO A 395 -28.48 -25.12 -14.45
N ILE A 396 -28.03 -26.22 -13.84
CA ILE A 396 -26.62 -26.42 -13.51
C ILE A 396 -26.11 -27.80 -13.95
N ASP A 397 -24.88 -27.83 -14.46
CA ASP A 397 -24.14 -29.06 -14.75
C ASP A 397 -23.29 -29.42 -13.53
N LEU A 398 -23.55 -30.58 -12.90
CA LEU A 398 -22.90 -31.01 -11.65
C LEU A 398 -21.40 -31.37 -11.78
N GLU A 399 -20.93 -31.69 -12.99
CA GLU A 399 -19.50 -31.93 -13.26
C GLU A 399 -18.71 -30.61 -13.33
N SER A 400 -19.39 -29.46 -13.49
CA SER A 400 -18.72 -28.17 -13.53
C SER A 400 -18.35 -27.66 -12.14
N SER A 401 -17.05 -27.60 -11.86
CA SER A 401 -16.55 -26.89 -10.69
C SER A 401 -16.81 -25.37 -10.78
N ALA A 402 -17.44 -24.81 -9.74
CA ALA A 402 -17.35 -23.41 -9.31
C ALA A 402 -17.19 -22.31 -10.37
N HIS A 403 -18.31 -21.88 -10.98
CA HIS A 403 -18.54 -20.50 -11.46
C HIS A 403 -20.05 -20.24 -11.33
N THR A 404 -20.51 -19.84 -10.14
CA THR A 404 -21.94 -19.74 -9.85
C THR A 404 -22.50 -18.33 -10.05
N GLY A 405 -21.68 -17.28 -9.95
CA GLY A 405 -22.18 -15.91 -9.83
C GLY A 405 -23.03 -15.78 -8.56
N GLY A 406 -24.28 -15.38 -8.70
CA GLY A 406 -25.30 -15.46 -7.65
C GLY A 406 -25.62 -14.15 -6.94
N SER A 407 -24.98 -13.04 -7.31
CA SER A 407 -25.28 -11.71 -6.79
C SER A 407 -26.61 -11.16 -7.30
N LEU A 408 -27.35 -10.46 -6.44
CA LEU A 408 -28.64 -9.82 -6.73
C LEU A 408 -28.60 -8.33 -6.37
N THR A 409 -29.11 -7.46 -7.25
CA THR A 409 -29.26 -6.03 -6.93
C THR A 409 -30.33 -5.35 -7.80
N PHE A 410 -30.90 -4.24 -7.34
CA PHE A 410 -31.96 -3.51 -8.03
C PHE A 410 -31.47 -2.17 -8.62
N ASP A 411 -32.02 -1.76 -9.76
CA ASP A 411 -31.90 -0.37 -10.22
C ASP A 411 -33.03 0.53 -9.68
N ARG A 412 -32.87 1.85 -9.85
CA ARG A 412 -33.91 2.87 -9.53
C ARG A 412 -35.24 2.71 -10.27
N LYS A 413 -35.35 1.85 -11.28
CA LYS A 413 -36.60 1.52 -11.98
C LYS A 413 -37.27 0.27 -11.39
N LYS A 414 -36.67 -0.33 -10.35
CA LYS A 414 -37.08 -1.59 -9.71
C LYS A 414 -36.89 -2.81 -10.61
N ASP A 415 -35.97 -2.72 -11.56
CA ASP A 415 -35.53 -3.88 -12.33
C ASP A 415 -34.45 -4.64 -11.54
N LEU A 416 -34.65 -5.93 -11.34
CA LEU A 416 -33.75 -6.85 -10.64
C LEU A 416 -32.67 -7.33 -11.62
N PHE A 417 -31.41 -7.07 -11.26
CA PHE A 417 -30.22 -7.61 -11.92
C PHE A 417 -29.75 -8.87 -11.20
N ILE A 418 -29.41 -9.89 -11.99
CA ILE A 418 -29.06 -11.23 -11.51
C ILE A 418 -27.75 -11.66 -12.16
N SER A 419 -26.71 -11.87 -11.36
CA SER A 419 -25.45 -12.46 -11.81
C SER A 419 -25.55 -13.97 -11.95
N VAL A 420 -25.14 -14.52 -13.10
CA VAL A 420 -25.09 -15.97 -13.34
C VAL A 420 -23.76 -16.33 -13.97
N GLY A 421 -22.95 -17.14 -13.26
CA GLY A 421 -21.69 -17.66 -13.79
C GLY A 421 -21.88 -18.63 -14.96
N ASP A 422 -20.81 -18.89 -15.71
CA ASP A 422 -20.84 -19.72 -16.92
C ASP A 422 -21.04 -21.22 -16.65
N ASN A 423 -20.87 -21.65 -15.39
CA ASN A 423 -20.96 -23.03 -14.93
C ASN A 423 -20.19 -23.97 -15.89
N THR A 424 -18.96 -23.60 -16.26
CA THR A 424 -18.04 -24.38 -17.11
C THR A 424 -16.81 -24.82 -16.32
N VAL A 425 -16.36 -26.07 -16.52
CA VAL A 425 -15.09 -26.56 -15.98
C VAL A 425 -13.93 -25.74 -16.55
N PRO A 426 -13.16 -25.00 -15.73
CA PRO A 426 -12.04 -24.19 -16.20
C PRO A 426 -10.75 -25.01 -16.39
N PHE A 427 -10.78 -26.31 -16.07
CA PHE A 427 -9.64 -27.20 -16.17
C PHE A 427 -9.53 -27.84 -17.55
N LYS A 428 -8.38 -28.47 -17.85
CA LYS A 428 -8.04 -29.09 -19.15
C LYS A 428 -7.86 -28.13 -20.35
N SER A 429 -8.01 -26.82 -20.16
CA SER A 429 -7.67 -25.77 -21.14
C SER A 429 -6.27 -25.16 -20.97
N ASP A 430 -5.39 -25.77 -20.17
CA ASP A 430 -4.09 -25.23 -19.73
C ASP A 430 -4.15 -23.80 -19.13
N GLY A 431 -5.32 -23.40 -18.61
CA GLY A 431 -5.57 -22.08 -18.05
C GLY A 431 -5.97 -21.01 -19.07
N PHE A 432 -6.31 -21.41 -20.30
CA PHE A 432 -6.88 -20.55 -21.34
C PHE A 432 -8.40 -20.79 -21.47
N ALA A 433 -9.02 -20.27 -22.54
CA ALA A 433 -10.46 -20.45 -22.79
C ALA A 433 -10.86 -21.94 -22.90
N PRO A 434 -11.82 -22.43 -22.10
CA PRO A 434 -12.36 -23.79 -22.24
C PRO A 434 -13.43 -23.79 -23.34
N ILE A 435 -13.03 -24.21 -24.55
CA ILE A 435 -13.90 -24.34 -25.73
C ILE A 435 -13.82 -25.76 -26.31
N ASP A 436 -13.89 -26.77 -25.43
CA ASP A 436 -13.64 -28.18 -25.75
C ASP A 436 -14.87 -28.88 -26.38
N GLU A 437 -14.91 -28.91 -27.71
CA GLU A 437 -16.02 -29.48 -28.48
C GLU A 437 -16.02 -31.03 -28.57
N ILE A 438 -15.15 -31.74 -27.83
CA ILE A 438 -15.09 -33.20 -27.86
C ILE A 438 -16.41 -33.81 -27.35
N LEU A 439 -16.97 -34.78 -28.10
CA LEU A 439 -18.19 -35.48 -27.73
C LEU A 439 -18.11 -36.07 -26.31
N GLY A 440 -19.12 -35.75 -25.49
CA GLY A 440 -19.18 -36.14 -24.08
C GLY A 440 -18.47 -35.19 -23.11
N ARG A 441 -17.75 -34.18 -23.59
CA ARG A 441 -17.02 -33.20 -22.76
C ARG A 441 -17.66 -31.81 -22.72
N HIS A 442 -18.95 -31.71 -23.01
CA HIS A 442 -19.72 -30.46 -23.06
C HIS A 442 -19.52 -29.51 -21.86
N THR A 443 -19.31 -30.02 -20.64
CA THR A 443 -19.04 -29.21 -19.44
C THR A 443 -17.72 -28.44 -19.47
N PHE A 444 -16.84 -28.74 -20.42
CA PHE A 444 -15.57 -28.07 -20.71
C PHE A 444 -15.68 -27.06 -21.88
N ASP A 445 -16.90 -26.74 -22.32
CA ASP A 445 -17.19 -25.83 -23.43
C ASP A 445 -18.03 -24.63 -22.96
N ALA A 446 -17.37 -23.50 -22.70
CA ALA A 446 -18.02 -22.23 -22.32
C ALA A 446 -18.82 -21.60 -23.48
N GLN A 447 -18.65 -22.09 -24.71
CA GLN A 447 -19.47 -21.64 -25.84
C GLN A 447 -20.94 -22.04 -25.67
N ARG A 448 -21.22 -23.15 -24.97
CA ARG A 448 -22.60 -23.63 -24.71
C ARG A 448 -23.39 -22.73 -23.76
N SER A 449 -22.71 -21.96 -22.91
CA SER A 449 -23.27 -21.14 -21.85
C SER A 449 -22.97 -19.66 -22.10
N ALA A 450 -21.79 -19.16 -21.69
CA ALA A 450 -21.41 -17.75 -21.80
C ALA A 450 -21.59 -17.18 -23.21
N GLY A 451 -21.06 -17.90 -24.21
CA GLY A 451 -21.16 -17.57 -25.63
C GLY A 451 -22.51 -17.91 -26.30
N ASN A 452 -23.42 -18.61 -25.61
CA ASN A 452 -24.74 -18.99 -26.15
C ASN A 452 -25.78 -17.93 -25.76
N PRO A 453 -26.42 -17.25 -26.73
CA PRO A 453 -27.45 -16.26 -26.44
C PRO A 453 -28.80 -16.87 -26.03
N ASN A 454 -28.96 -18.20 -26.11
CA ASN A 454 -30.15 -18.94 -25.69
C ASN A 454 -30.00 -19.61 -24.30
N ASP A 455 -28.87 -19.42 -23.61
CA ASP A 455 -28.61 -19.90 -22.24
C ASP A 455 -28.56 -18.72 -21.25
N LEU A 456 -28.99 -18.95 -20.00
CA LEU A 456 -28.98 -17.95 -18.93
C LEU A 456 -27.63 -17.86 -18.20
N ARG A 457 -26.73 -18.83 -18.39
CA ARG A 457 -25.43 -18.93 -17.73
C ARG A 457 -24.36 -18.10 -18.42
N GLY A 458 -23.44 -17.53 -17.64
CA GLY A 458 -22.38 -16.64 -18.11
C GLY A 458 -22.95 -15.29 -18.58
N LYS A 459 -23.87 -14.73 -17.80
CA LYS A 459 -24.69 -13.53 -18.11
C LYS A 459 -24.85 -12.66 -16.86
N ILE A 460 -25.18 -11.38 -17.06
CA ILE A 460 -25.99 -10.63 -16.11
C ILE A 460 -27.37 -10.46 -16.72
N LEU A 461 -28.40 -10.97 -16.03
CA LEU A 461 -29.79 -10.89 -16.45
C LEU A 461 -30.45 -9.64 -15.84
N ARG A 462 -31.53 -9.17 -16.47
CA ARG A 462 -32.35 -8.06 -15.96
C ARG A 462 -33.83 -8.35 -16.20
N ILE A 463 -34.61 -8.40 -15.12
CA ILE A 463 -36.06 -8.65 -15.13
C ILE A 463 -36.79 -7.64 -14.24
N HIS A 464 -38.11 -7.47 -14.43
CA HIS A 464 -38.94 -6.68 -13.52
C HIS A 464 -39.89 -7.59 -12.73
N PRO A 465 -39.63 -7.88 -11.43
CA PRO A 465 -40.49 -8.70 -10.60
C PRO A 465 -41.94 -8.20 -10.50
N LEU A 466 -42.90 -9.12 -10.42
CA LEU A 466 -44.32 -8.81 -10.17
C LEU A 466 -44.82 -9.42 -8.85
N ALA A 467 -45.90 -8.85 -8.32
CA ALA A 467 -46.46 -9.19 -7.02
C ALA A 467 -46.89 -10.67 -6.89
N ASP A 468 -47.37 -11.27 -7.99
CA ASP A 468 -47.81 -12.67 -8.05
C ASP A 468 -46.65 -13.69 -8.05
N GLY A 469 -45.41 -13.24 -8.28
CA GLY A 469 -44.22 -14.07 -8.41
C GLY A 469 -43.74 -14.25 -9.86
N THR A 470 -44.44 -13.69 -10.84
CA THR A 470 -43.98 -13.64 -12.24
C THR A 470 -43.05 -12.43 -12.45
N TYR A 471 -42.62 -12.18 -13.68
CA TYR A 471 -41.82 -11.01 -14.05
C TYR A 471 -42.14 -10.54 -15.47
N THR A 472 -41.79 -9.29 -15.78
CA THR A 472 -41.75 -8.77 -17.15
C THR A 472 -40.32 -8.54 -17.62
N ILE A 473 -40.14 -8.35 -18.93
CA ILE A 473 -38.84 -8.05 -19.55
C ILE A 473 -38.73 -6.53 -19.71
N PRO A 474 -37.76 -5.85 -19.07
CA PRO A 474 -37.49 -4.44 -19.29
C PRO A 474 -37.03 -4.14 -20.72
N GLU A 475 -37.40 -2.96 -21.22
CA GLU A 475 -36.83 -2.44 -22.46
C GLU A 475 -35.32 -2.17 -22.32
N GLY A 476 -34.58 -2.39 -23.41
CA GLY A 476 -33.13 -2.16 -23.47
C GLY A 476 -32.25 -3.35 -23.06
N ASN A 477 -32.82 -4.52 -22.79
CA ASN A 477 -32.08 -5.79 -22.74
C ASN A 477 -31.44 -6.13 -24.10
N LEU A 478 -30.40 -6.97 -24.11
CA LEU A 478 -29.56 -7.23 -25.28
C LEU A 478 -30.33 -7.83 -26.46
N PHE A 479 -31.30 -8.70 -26.15
CA PHE A 479 -32.15 -9.36 -27.14
C PHE A 479 -33.62 -8.98 -26.91
N PRO A 480 -34.29 -8.34 -27.88
CA PRO A 480 -35.73 -8.06 -27.81
C PRO A 480 -36.57 -9.33 -27.60
N LYS A 481 -37.68 -9.20 -26.88
CA LYS A 481 -38.61 -10.31 -26.65
C LYS A 481 -39.12 -10.87 -27.97
N GLY A 482 -38.91 -12.18 -28.18
CA GLY A 482 -39.30 -12.90 -29.39
C GLY A 482 -38.20 -13.04 -30.45
N THR A 483 -36.99 -12.50 -30.22
CA THR A 483 -35.84 -12.72 -31.11
C THR A 483 -35.46 -14.23 -31.14
N PRO A 484 -35.49 -14.89 -32.31
CA PRO A 484 -35.27 -16.35 -32.40
C PRO A 484 -33.88 -16.79 -31.91
N GLY A 485 -33.83 -17.88 -31.13
CA GLY A 485 -32.58 -18.42 -30.61
C GLY A 485 -31.89 -17.54 -29.57
N THR A 486 -32.65 -16.75 -28.81
CA THR A 486 -32.12 -15.86 -27.77
C THR A 486 -33.02 -15.81 -26.52
N ARG A 487 -32.44 -15.46 -25.37
CA ARG A 487 -33.16 -15.22 -24.11
C ARG A 487 -33.32 -13.71 -23.84
N PRO A 488 -34.56 -13.18 -23.77
CA PRO A 488 -34.79 -11.75 -23.56
C PRO A 488 -34.46 -11.26 -22.14
N GLU A 489 -34.22 -12.16 -21.19
CA GLU A 489 -33.73 -11.84 -19.84
C GLU A 489 -32.29 -11.29 -19.84
N ILE A 490 -31.52 -11.53 -20.91
CA ILE A 490 -30.10 -11.17 -20.99
C ILE A 490 -29.90 -9.66 -21.13
N TYR A 491 -29.19 -9.05 -20.18
CA TYR A 491 -28.70 -7.67 -20.27
C TYR A 491 -27.23 -7.61 -20.68
N THR A 492 -26.37 -8.43 -20.06
CA THR A 492 -25.01 -8.69 -20.56
C THR A 492 -24.84 -10.17 -20.92
N MET A 493 -24.07 -10.44 -21.98
CA MET A 493 -23.59 -11.79 -22.28
C MET A 493 -22.07 -11.85 -22.35
N GLY A 494 -21.53 -13.07 -22.35
CA GLY A 494 -20.09 -13.29 -22.43
C GLY A 494 -19.37 -12.92 -21.12
N CYS A 495 -19.93 -13.36 -19.99
CA CYS A 495 -19.30 -13.32 -18.67
C CYS A 495 -18.84 -14.75 -18.28
N ARG A 496 -17.79 -14.88 -17.47
CA ARG A 496 -17.25 -16.15 -16.96
C ARG A 496 -17.77 -16.43 -15.56
N ASN A 497 -17.46 -15.55 -14.63
CA ASN A 497 -17.92 -15.57 -13.25
C ASN A 497 -18.02 -14.12 -12.75
N PRO A 498 -19.12 -13.41 -13.07
CA PRO A 498 -19.36 -12.02 -12.66
C PRO A 498 -19.77 -11.98 -11.17
N TYR A 499 -18.85 -12.37 -10.28
CA TYR A 499 -19.16 -12.93 -8.96
C TYR A 499 -19.95 -11.99 -8.04
N ARG A 500 -19.54 -10.70 -7.96
CA ARG A 500 -20.32 -9.64 -7.31
C ARG A 500 -20.58 -8.51 -8.30
N ILE A 501 -21.84 -8.08 -8.37
CA ILE A 501 -22.29 -6.98 -9.23
C ILE A 501 -22.77 -5.82 -8.35
N SER A 502 -22.69 -4.61 -8.89
CA SER A 502 -23.32 -3.44 -8.30
C SER A 502 -24.01 -2.61 -9.38
N VAL A 503 -25.12 -1.99 -9.02
CA VAL A 503 -25.83 -1.06 -9.91
C VAL A 503 -25.85 0.30 -9.25
N ASP A 504 -25.34 1.30 -9.96
CA ASP A 504 -25.37 2.68 -9.48
C ASP A 504 -26.83 3.19 -9.41
N PRO A 505 -27.36 3.52 -8.21
CA PRO A 505 -28.74 3.98 -8.07
C PRO A 505 -29.00 5.33 -8.74
N ALA A 506 -27.98 6.15 -9.01
CA ALA A 506 -28.14 7.43 -9.69
C ALA A 506 -28.28 7.27 -11.22
N THR A 507 -27.54 6.34 -11.83
CA THR A 507 -27.43 6.22 -13.29
C THR A 507 -28.09 4.96 -13.88
N SER A 508 -28.28 3.91 -13.09
CA SER A 508 -28.58 2.52 -13.54
C SER A 508 -27.44 1.84 -14.32
N ILE A 509 -26.20 2.32 -14.22
CA ILE A 509 -25.04 1.64 -14.81
C ILE A 509 -24.67 0.42 -13.94
N VAL A 510 -24.49 -0.73 -14.58
CA VAL A 510 -24.02 -1.96 -13.92
C VAL A 510 -22.50 -2.01 -13.92
N TYR A 511 -21.91 -2.38 -12.79
CA TYR A 511 -20.49 -2.65 -12.61
C TYR A 511 -20.30 -4.06 -12.04
N TRP A 512 -19.23 -4.75 -12.43
CA TRP A 512 -18.89 -6.05 -11.84
C TRP A 512 -17.41 -6.33 -11.93
N GLY A 513 -16.94 -7.20 -11.04
CA GLY A 513 -15.66 -7.88 -11.20
C GLY A 513 -15.86 -9.19 -11.95
N GLU A 514 -15.00 -9.44 -12.92
CA GLU A 514 -14.99 -10.63 -13.76
C GLU A 514 -13.73 -11.44 -13.46
N ILE A 515 -13.90 -12.63 -12.89
CA ILE A 515 -12.78 -13.50 -12.52
C ILE A 515 -12.39 -14.30 -13.78
N GLY A 516 -11.19 -14.05 -14.30
CA GLY A 516 -10.73 -14.59 -15.58
C GLY A 516 -9.97 -15.92 -15.48
N PRO A 517 -9.44 -16.43 -16.60
CA PRO A 517 -8.77 -17.73 -16.64
C PRO A 517 -7.33 -17.70 -16.07
N ASP A 518 -6.81 -18.87 -15.71
CA ASP A 518 -5.63 -19.01 -14.83
C ASP A 518 -4.26 -18.93 -15.51
N SER A 519 -4.17 -18.79 -16.83
CA SER A 519 -2.88 -18.76 -17.52
C SER A 519 -2.08 -17.51 -17.18
N GLY A 520 -0.89 -17.70 -16.60
CA GLY A 520 0.02 -16.62 -16.22
C GLY A 520 0.91 -16.07 -17.36
N LYS A 521 0.88 -16.66 -18.56
CA LYS A 521 1.76 -16.30 -19.70
C LYS A 521 1.02 -16.41 -21.03
N ASP A 522 1.32 -15.51 -21.96
CA ASP A 522 0.69 -15.53 -23.28
C ASP A 522 1.15 -16.75 -24.10
N SER A 523 0.23 -17.30 -24.89
CA SER A 523 0.49 -18.40 -25.84
C SER A 523 -0.11 -18.04 -27.19
N LEU A 524 0.28 -16.87 -27.73
CA LEU A 524 -0.33 -16.24 -28.91
C LEU A 524 -0.32 -17.10 -30.19
N ALA A 525 0.61 -18.06 -30.26
CA ALA A 525 0.70 -19.01 -31.37
C ALA A 525 -0.27 -20.19 -31.25
N VAL A 526 -0.68 -20.58 -30.03
CA VAL A 526 -1.47 -21.80 -29.78
C VAL A 526 -2.87 -21.48 -29.28
N PHE A 527 -2.99 -20.79 -28.14
CA PHE A 527 -4.26 -20.51 -27.48
C PHE A 527 -4.68 -19.04 -27.60
N GLY A 528 -3.75 -18.10 -27.46
CA GLY A 528 -4.03 -16.66 -27.38
C GLY A 528 -3.42 -15.99 -26.14
N PRO A 529 -4.03 -14.91 -25.62
CA PRO A 529 -3.49 -14.14 -24.49
C PRO A 529 -3.50 -14.93 -23.17
N ARG A 530 -2.66 -14.52 -22.23
CA ARG A 530 -2.77 -14.91 -20.81
C ARG A 530 -4.12 -14.44 -20.24
N GLY A 531 -4.53 -15.00 -19.11
CA GLY A 531 -5.76 -14.56 -18.46
C GLY A 531 -5.63 -13.18 -17.81
N TYR A 532 -6.74 -12.47 -17.68
CA TYR A 532 -6.89 -11.22 -16.94
C TYR A 532 -8.15 -11.30 -16.08
N ASP A 533 -8.11 -10.76 -14.87
CA ASP A 533 -9.33 -10.36 -14.18
C ASP A 533 -9.67 -8.93 -14.59
N GLU A 534 -10.95 -8.58 -14.55
CA GLU A 534 -11.47 -7.33 -15.11
C GLU A 534 -12.43 -6.64 -14.15
N PHE A 535 -12.45 -5.30 -14.20
CA PHE A 535 -13.61 -4.52 -13.77
C PHE A 535 -14.36 -4.04 -15.00
N ASN A 536 -15.61 -4.42 -15.09
CA ASN A 536 -16.48 -4.20 -16.24
C ASN A 536 -17.57 -3.17 -15.94
N GLN A 537 -18.12 -2.59 -17.01
CA GLN A 537 -19.13 -1.53 -16.94
C GLN A 537 -20.15 -1.68 -18.08
N ALA A 538 -21.43 -1.69 -17.75
CA ALA A 538 -22.55 -1.72 -18.71
C ALA A 538 -23.43 -0.47 -18.60
N LYS A 539 -23.03 0.58 -19.35
CA LYS A 539 -23.85 1.78 -19.60
C LYS A 539 -25.09 1.49 -20.46
N LYS A 540 -25.11 0.33 -21.12
CA LYS A 540 -26.18 -0.27 -21.90
C LYS A 540 -25.93 -1.78 -22.00
N ALA A 541 -26.92 -2.56 -22.43
CA ALA A 541 -26.77 -3.97 -22.74
C ALA A 541 -25.66 -4.24 -23.78
N GLY A 542 -24.98 -5.38 -23.67
CA GLY A 542 -23.84 -5.72 -24.54
C GLY A 542 -23.27 -7.13 -24.37
N ASN A 543 -22.43 -7.54 -25.32
CA ASN A 543 -21.58 -8.73 -25.22
C ASN A 543 -20.21 -8.31 -24.67
N TYR A 544 -19.70 -8.99 -23.64
CA TYR A 544 -18.43 -8.73 -22.96
C TYR A 544 -17.35 -9.78 -23.30
N GLY A 545 -17.68 -10.75 -24.15
CA GLY A 545 -16.72 -11.44 -24.99
C GLY A 545 -16.25 -12.81 -24.53
N TRP A 546 -16.42 -13.21 -23.27
CA TRP A 546 -16.07 -14.58 -22.84
C TRP A 546 -16.94 -15.62 -23.58
N PRO A 547 -16.38 -16.77 -24.06
CA PRO A 547 -15.01 -17.25 -23.90
C PRO A 547 -14.02 -16.82 -25.01
N TYR A 548 -14.46 -15.99 -25.96
CA TYR A 548 -13.69 -15.65 -27.15
C TYR A 548 -12.67 -14.52 -26.95
N PHE A 549 -12.88 -13.67 -25.95
CA PHE A 549 -12.03 -12.51 -25.66
C PHE A 549 -11.76 -12.34 -24.15
N VAL A 550 -10.72 -11.57 -23.82
CA VAL A 550 -10.36 -11.21 -22.44
C VAL A 550 -9.65 -9.84 -22.38
N GLY A 551 -9.79 -9.11 -21.28
CA GLY A 551 -9.23 -7.78 -21.04
C GLY A 551 -9.83 -6.70 -21.95
N ASP A 552 -8.99 -5.96 -22.67
CA ASP A 552 -9.40 -5.00 -23.69
C ASP A 552 -9.85 -5.67 -25.02
N SER A 553 -10.65 -6.74 -24.90
CA SER A 553 -11.11 -7.60 -26.00
C SER A 553 -9.98 -8.29 -26.78
N LYS A 554 -8.91 -8.74 -26.10
CA LYS A 554 -7.84 -9.56 -26.71
C LYS A 554 -8.43 -10.92 -27.15
N PRO A 555 -8.30 -11.32 -28.43
CA PRO A 555 -8.93 -12.54 -28.94
C PRO A 555 -8.15 -13.80 -28.56
N TYR A 556 -8.88 -14.85 -28.22
CA TYR A 556 -8.40 -16.23 -28.25
C TYR A 556 -8.37 -16.77 -29.69
N ARG A 557 -7.64 -17.88 -29.88
CA ARG A 557 -7.69 -18.67 -31.11
C ARG A 557 -8.79 -19.72 -31.01
N ASP A 558 -9.39 -20.05 -32.15
CA ASP A 558 -10.25 -21.20 -32.32
C ASP A 558 -9.41 -22.49 -32.25
N TYR A 559 -9.23 -23.04 -31.04
CA TYR A 559 -8.34 -24.17 -30.78
C TYR A 559 -9.13 -25.48 -30.72
N ASP A 560 -8.87 -26.36 -31.68
CA ASP A 560 -9.44 -27.70 -31.75
C ASP A 560 -8.76 -28.60 -30.70
N PHE A 561 -9.48 -28.92 -29.63
CA PHE A 561 -9.04 -29.79 -28.54
C PHE A 561 -8.84 -31.26 -28.97
N ALA A 562 -9.55 -31.73 -30.00
CA ALA A 562 -9.46 -33.09 -30.50
C ALA A 562 -8.20 -33.30 -31.37
N THR A 563 -7.94 -32.39 -32.31
CA THR A 563 -6.77 -32.48 -33.21
C THR A 563 -5.54 -31.72 -32.70
N LYS A 564 -5.68 -30.92 -31.65
CA LYS A 564 -4.65 -30.06 -31.04
C LYS A 564 -4.08 -29.03 -32.02
N LYS A 565 -4.96 -28.46 -32.84
CA LYS A 565 -4.61 -27.46 -33.87
C LYS A 565 -5.24 -26.12 -33.54
N SER A 566 -4.47 -25.07 -33.78
CA SER A 566 -4.91 -23.69 -33.62
C SER A 566 -5.41 -23.14 -34.94
N GLY A 567 -6.66 -22.71 -34.98
CA GLY A 567 -7.26 -21.92 -36.04
C GLY A 567 -6.96 -20.42 -35.91
N ASP A 568 -7.80 -19.63 -36.56
CA ASP A 568 -7.71 -18.17 -36.56
C ASP A 568 -8.15 -17.55 -35.21
N PHE A 569 -7.90 -16.25 -35.06
CA PHE A 569 -8.40 -15.48 -33.93
C PHE A 569 -9.88 -15.13 -34.12
N PHE A 570 -10.67 -15.16 -33.05
CA PHE A 570 -12.08 -14.74 -33.10
C PHE A 570 -12.23 -13.26 -33.50
N ASN A 571 -13.23 -12.96 -34.33
CA ASN A 571 -13.50 -11.61 -34.82
C ASN A 571 -14.31 -10.80 -33.79
N VAL A 572 -13.67 -9.80 -33.17
CA VAL A 572 -14.28 -8.93 -32.14
C VAL A 572 -15.58 -8.22 -32.59
N ASN A 573 -15.72 -7.92 -33.89
CA ASN A 573 -16.87 -7.18 -34.42
C ASN A 573 -18.05 -8.08 -34.81
N ALA A 574 -17.83 -9.38 -34.96
CA ALA A 574 -18.87 -10.37 -35.25
C ALA A 574 -18.38 -11.77 -34.83
N PRO A 575 -18.35 -12.07 -33.52
CA PRO A 575 -17.93 -13.38 -33.04
C PRO A 575 -18.93 -14.45 -33.52
N VAL A 576 -18.44 -15.66 -33.80
CA VAL A 576 -19.29 -16.76 -34.28
C VAL A 576 -19.16 -17.94 -33.34
N ASN A 577 -20.28 -18.36 -32.77
CA ASN A 577 -20.39 -19.55 -31.93
C ASN A 577 -20.80 -20.75 -32.79
N ASN A 578 -19.80 -21.54 -33.19
CA ASN A 578 -19.98 -22.74 -34.01
C ASN A 578 -20.12 -24.03 -33.19
N SER A 579 -20.00 -23.97 -31.86
CA SER A 579 -20.03 -25.14 -30.98
C SER A 579 -21.21 -26.08 -31.28
N PRO A 580 -20.99 -27.41 -31.25
CA PRO A 580 -22.06 -28.39 -31.34
C PRO A 580 -23.05 -28.30 -30.16
N ASN A 581 -22.67 -27.64 -29.07
CA ASN A 581 -23.49 -27.41 -27.87
C ASN A 581 -24.24 -26.06 -27.90
N ASN A 582 -24.07 -25.22 -28.94
CA ASN A 582 -24.79 -23.96 -29.06
C ASN A 582 -26.25 -24.18 -29.50
N THR A 583 -27.20 -23.72 -28.69
CA THR A 583 -28.64 -23.79 -28.96
C THR A 583 -29.27 -22.46 -29.39
N GLY A 584 -28.45 -21.41 -29.56
CA GLY A 584 -28.88 -20.06 -29.91
C GLY A 584 -28.40 -19.56 -31.27
N ALA A 585 -28.52 -18.24 -31.47
CA ALA A 585 -27.97 -17.58 -32.64
C ALA A 585 -26.44 -17.78 -32.73
N LYS A 586 -25.94 -18.06 -33.95
CA LYS A 586 -24.51 -18.31 -34.18
C LYS A 586 -23.67 -17.03 -34.25
N THR A 587 -24.14 -16.01 -34.96
CA THR A 587 -23.48 -14.71 -35.03
C THR A 587 -23.83 -13.90 -33.80
N LEU A 588 -22.84 -13.53 -33.01
CA LEU A 588 -23.00 -12.80 -31.75
C LEU A 588 -22.85 -11.28 -31.96
N PRO A 589 -23.39 -10.45 -31.06
CA PRO A 589 -23.09 -9.02 -31.03
C PRO A 589 -21.58 -8.76 -30.86
N PRO A 590 -21.07 -7.60 -31.34
CA PRO A 590 -19.68 -7.19 -31.13
C PRO A 590 -19.30 -7.25 -29.64
N ALA A 591 -18.08 -7.72 -29.36
CA ALA A 591 -17.57 -7.74 -27.99
C ALA A 591 -17.19 -6.33 -27.51
N THR A 592 -17.47 -6.07 -26.24
CA THR A 592 -17.18 -4.83 -25.52
C THR A 592 -15.91 -5.05 -24.69
N LYS A 593 -15.03 -4.07 -24.64
CA LYS A 593 -13.80 -4.13 -23.85
C LYS A 593 -14.06 -3.89 -22.37
N ALA A 594 -13.23 -4.49 -21.51
CA ALA A 594 -13.19 -4.15 -20.09
C ALA A 594 -12.84 -2.67 -19.85
N MET A 595 -13.32 -2.13 -18.72
CA MET A 595 -12.95 -0.79 -18.27
C MET A 595 -11.54 -0.79 -17.65
N VAL A 596 -11.22 -1.82 -16.88
CA VAL A 596 -9.91 -2.06 -16.26
C VAL A 596 -9.62 -3.57 -16.32
N TRP A 597 -8.37 -3.98 -16.57
CA TRP A 597 -7.96 -5.40 -16.62
C TRP A 597 -6.55 -5.62 -16.06
N TYR A 598 -6.29 -6.77 -15.42
CA TYR A 598 -4.98 -7.05 -14.82
C TYR A 598 -4.57 -8.53 -14.79
N PRO A 599 -3.27 -8.84 -15.04
CA PRO A 599 -2.73 -10.20 -14.97
C PRO A 599 -2.27 -10.56 -13.54
N TYR A 600 -1.80 -11.80 -13.34
CA TYR A 600 -1.14 -12.20 -12.08
C TYR A 600 0.15 -11.39 -11.80
N ASN A 601 0.85 -11.00 -12.86
CA ASN A 601 2.00 -10.10 -12.79
C ASN A 601 1.54 -8.63 -12.77
N ALA A 602 2.46 -7.68 -12.67
CA ALA A 602 2.13 -6.26 -12.70
C ALA A 602 1.45 -5.90 -14.04
N SER A 603 0.32 -5.20 -13.96
CA SER A 603 -0.31 -4.57 -15.13
C SER A 603 0.58 -3.41 -15.60
N LYS A 604 0.71 -3.20 -16.91
CA LYS A 604 1.45 -2.03 -17.46
C LYS A 604 0.57 -0.80 -17.45
N GLU A 605 -0.72 -1.03 -17.70
CA GLU A 605 -1.78 -0.06 -17.85
C GLU A 605 -2.30 0.39 -16.47
N PHE A 606 -2.33 -0.53 -15.49
CA PHE A 606 -2.83 -0.29 -14.13
C PHE A 606 -1.87 -0.80 -13.05
N PRO A 607 -0.62 -0.30 -12.93
CA PRO A 607 0.41 -0.87 -12.04
C PRO A 607 0.01 -0.91 -10.55
N ILE A 608 -0.87 0.01 -10.13
CA ILE A 608 -1.35 0.14 -8.74
C ILE A 608 -2.13 -1.08 -8.23
N LEU A 609 -2.67 -1.92 -9.13
CA LEU A 609 -3.40 -3.15 -8.77
C LEU A 609 -2.47 -4.26 -8.25
N GLY A 610 -1.15 -4.11 -8.39
CA GLY A 610 -0.14 -5.00 -7.80
C GLY A 610 0.07 -6.32 -8.54
N THR A 611 0.52 -7.34 -7.79
CA THR A 611 0.85 -8.69 -8.28
C THR A 611 0.31 -9.78 -7.35
N GLY A 612 0.29 -11.04 -7.80
CA GLY A 612 -0.25 -12.19 -7.07
C GLY A 612 -1.51 -12.74 -7.72
N GLY A 613 -2.18 -13.67 -7.04
CA GLY A 613 -3.53 -14.14 -7.36
C GLY A 613 -4.52 -13.00 -7.59
N ARG A 614 -5.66 -13.32 -8.19
CA ARG A 614 -6.70 -12.33 -8.51
C ARG A 614 -8.06 -12.91 -8.21
N SER A 615 -8.99 -12.04 -7.83
CA SER A 615 -10.41 -12.34 -7.78
C SER A 615 -11.15 -11.01 -7.71
N ALA A 616 -11.35 -10.40 -8.89
CA ALA A 616 -11.97 -9.09 -9.04
C ALA A 616 -13.46 -9.10 -8.64
N MET A 617 -13.88 -8.08 -7.88
CA MET A 617 -15.27 -7.83 -7.51
C MET A 617 -15.57 -6.32 -7.50
N ALA A 618 -16.78 -5.92 -7.90
CA ALA A 618 -17.19 -4.50 -7.85
C ALA A 618 -18.22 -4.28 -6.75
N GLY A 619 -18.01 -3.20 -5.99
CA GLY A 619 -18.92 -2.69 -4.99
C GLY A 619 -19.63 -1.41 -5.47
N PRO A 620 -20.18 -0.62 -4.53
CA PRO A 620 -21.09 0.47 -4.85
C PRO A 620 -20.39 1.73 -5.36
N VAL A 621 -21.15 2.56 -6.08
CA VAL A 621 -20.78 3.96 -6.35
C VAL A 621 -21.29 4.82 -5.21
N TYR A 622 -20.39 5.55 -4.54
CA TYR A 622 -20.79 6.47 -3.47
C TYR A 622 -21.33 7.78 -4.03
N HIS A 623 -22.50 8.21 -3.56
CA HIS A 623 -23.06 9.54 -3.84
C HIS A 623 -23.18 10.30 -2.52
N PHE A 624 -22.51 11.44 -2.42
CA PHE A 624 -22.51 12.24 -1.21
C PHE A 624 -23.79 13.06 -1.09
N ASP A 625 -24.65 12.73 -0.13
CA ASP A 625 -25.75 13.62 0.26
C ASP A 625 -25.28 14.62 1.33
N PRO A 626 -25.22 15.94 1.04
CA PRO A 626 -24.91 16.94 2.05
C PRO A 626 -25.98 17.01 3.16
N ASN A 627 -27.23 16.68 2.87
CA ASN A 627 -28.37 16.78 3.80
C ASN A 627 -28.48 15.59 4.76
N LEU A 628 -27.84 14.47 4.45
CA LEU A 628 -27.83 13.28 5.30
C LEU A 628 -27.19 13.58 6.66
N ASN A 629 -27.99 13.61 7.71
CA ASN A 629 -27.55 13.85 9.09
C ASN A 629 -26.96 12.58 9.72
N SER A 630 -25.80 12.16 9.21
CA SER A 630 -25.00 11.07 9.75
C SER A 630 -23.58 11.55 10.00
N ALA A 631 -23.08 11.35 11.22
CA ALA A 631 -21.72 11.72 11.60
C ALA A 631 -20.67 10.74 11.07
N GLY A 632 -21.07 9.53 10.64
CA GLY A 632 -20.18 8.48 10.13
C GLY A 632 -20.16 8.35 8.61
N LYS A 633 -20.93 9.16 7.87
CA LYS A 633 -21.00 9.09 6.40
C LYS A 633 -19.64 9.35 5.77
N LEU A 634 -19.34 8.66 4.67
CA LEU A 634 -18.11 8.90 3.92
C LEU A 634 -18.02 10.39 3.47
N PRO A 635 -16.81 10.96 3.39
CA PRO A 635 -16.64 12.36 3.00
C PRO A 635 -16.94 12.57 1.52
N GLN A 636 -17.31 13.82 1.17
CA GLN A 636 -17.56 14.26 -0.21
C GLN A 636 -16.41 13.93 -1.18
N PHE A 637 -15.18 13.77 -0.68
CA PHE A 637 -14.06 13.28 -1.48
C PHE A 637 -14.40 12.02 -2.27
N TYR A 638 -15.18 11.08 -1.74
CA TYR A 638 -15.56 9.85 -2.47
C TYR A 638 -16.78 9.99 -3.37
N ASP A 639 -17.37 11.18 -3.52
CA ASP A 639 -18.53 11.39 -4.41
C ASP A 639 -18.23 10.88 -5.83
N LYS A 640 -19.16 10.08 -6.37
CA LYS A 640 -19.10 9.34 -7.65
C LYS A 640 -17.91 8.39 -7.78
N GLY A 641 -17.27 8.05 -6.67
CA GLY A 641 -16.25 7.01 -6.61
C GLY A 641 -16.88 5.62 -6.63
N LEU A 642 -16.49 4.79 -7.60
CA LEU A 642 -16.84 3.38 -7.66
C LEU A 642 -15.87 2.58 -6.78
N PHE A 643 -16.37 1.92 -5.74
CA PHE A 643 -15.56 1.01 -4.93
C PHE A 643 -15.36 -0.32 -5.67
N VAL A 644 -14.12 -0.78 -5.81
CA VAL A 644 -13.77 -2.09 -6.37
C VAL A 644 -12.74 -2.77 -5.47
N TYR A 645 -12.70 -4.10 -5.47
CA TYR A 645 -11.86 -4.85 -4.54
C TYR A 645 -11.40 -6.19 -5.14
N ASP A 646 -10.33 -6.74 -4.56
CA ASP A 646 -9.78 -8.04 -4.95
C ASP A 646 -9.64 -8.96 -3.72
N TRP A 647 -10.34 -10.09 -3.78
CA TRP A 647 -10.40 -11.07 -2.69
C TRP A 647 -9.05 -11.79 -2.47
N MET A 648 -8.24 -12.01 -3.50
CA MET A 648 -6.90 -12.62 -3.36
C MET A 648 -5.87 -11.62 -2.81
N ARG A 649 -5.94 -10.37 -3.25
CA ARG A 649 -4.94 -9.32 -2.96
C ARG A 649 -5.26 -8.47 -1.72
N ASN A 650 -6.42 -8.66 -1.09
CA ASN A 650 -6.82 -8.02 0.17
C ASN A 650 -6.78 -6.48 0.14
N TRP A 651 -7.22 -5.88 -0.96
CA TRP A 651 -7.32 -4.42 -1.08
C TRP A 651 -8.69 -3.96 -1.53
N VAL A 652 -8.96 -2.68 -1.30
CA VAL A 652 -10.08 -1.93 -1.84
C VAL A 652 -9.51 -0.70 -2.55
N MET A 653 -10.07 -0.36 -3.71
CA MET A 653 -9.72 0.80 -4.52
C MET A 653 -10.98 1.60 -4.84
N VAL A 654 -10.83 2.90 -5.05
CA VAL A 654 -11.88 3.75 -5.60
C VAL A 654 -11.49 4.12 -7.02
N ILE A 655 -12.31 3.74 -7.99
CA ILE A 655 -12.22 4.20 -9.38
C ILE A 655 -12.94 5.53 -9.50
N ARG A 656 -12.27 6.51 -10.12
CA ARG A 656 -12.85 7.79 -10.53
C ARG A 656 -13.33 7.72 -11.96
N LEU A 657 -14.51 8.28 -12.15
CA LEU A 657 -15.19 8.33 -13.42
C LEU A 657 -15.36 9.78 -13.86
N ASP A 658 -15.13 10.04 -15.14
CA ASP A 658 -15.43 11.35 -15.73
C ASP A 658 -16.94 11.62 -15.77
N LYS A 659 -17.32 12.84 -16.18
CA LYS A 659 -18.74 13.25 -16.37
C LYS A 659 -19.56 12.36 -17.31
N ASP A 660 -18.91 11.62 -18.21
CA ASP A 660 -19.52 10.72 -19.17
C ASP A 660 -19.45 9.24 -18.68
N ASN A 661 -19.03 9.05 -17.41
CA ASN A 661 -18.83 7.80 -16.68
C ASN A 661 -17.70 6.91 -17.23
N ASN A 662 -16.66 7.44 -17.87
CA ASN A 662 -15.48 6.67 -18.28
C ASN A 662 -14.42 6.63 -17.19
N PHE A 663 -13.59 5.59 -17.15
CA PHE A 663 -12.41 5.54 -16.27
C PHE A 663 -11.50 6.77 -16.46
N GLU A 664 -11.21 7.47 -15.36
CA GLU A 664 -10.26 8.59 -15.32
C GLU A 664 -8.98 8.20 -14.55
N ARG A 665 -9.14 7.72 -13.31
CA ARG A 665 -8.05 7.29 -12.43
C ARG A 665 -8.57 6.31 -11.36
N MET A 666 -7.67 5.77 -10.54
CA MET A 666 -8.03 5.03 -9.33
C MET A 666 -7.06 5.31 -8.19
N GLU A 667 -7.52 5.14 -6.95
CA GLU A 667 -6.73 5.28 -5.73
C GLU A 667 -7.05 4.16 -4.72
N PRO A 668 -6.11 3.76 -3.84
CA PRO A 668 -6.39 2.79 -2.79
C PRO A 668 -7.29 3.39 -1.70
N PHE A 669 -8.20 2.59 -1.17
CA PHE A 669 -8.99 2.92 0.01
C PHE A 669 -8.42 2.22 1.24
N LEU A 670 -8.00 2.99 2.25
CA LEU A 670 -7.40 2.50 3.49
C LEU A 670 -6.26 1.46 3.32
N PRO A 671 -5.27 1.70 2.45
CA PRO A 671 -4.19 0.73 2.19
C PRO A 671 -3.32 0.42 3.41
N GLY A 672 -3.24 1.32 4.40
CA GLY A 672 -2.49 1.12 5.64
C GLY A 672 -3.36 0.62 6.80
N THR A 673 -4.61 1.11 6.94
CA THR A 673 -5.46 0.85 8.11
C THR A 673 -6.67 -0.05 7.88
N GLY A 674 -6.99 -0.41 6.63
CA GLY A 674 -8.24 -1.10 6.30
C GLY A 674 -8.39 -2.53 6.84
N ASP A 675 -7.29 -3.24 7.07
CA ASP A 675 -7.24 -4.66 7.51
C ASP A 675 -8.26 -5.56 6.78
N PHE A 676 -8.39 -5.41 5.46
CA PHE A 676 -9.41 -6.13 4.69
C PHE A 676 -9.12 -7.65 4.69
N LYS A 677 -10.06 -8.46 5.18
CA LYS A 677 -9.94 -9.94 5.21
C LYS A 677 -10.71 -10.58 4.07
N ARG A 678 -10.14 -10.47 2.87
CA ARG A 678 -10.73 -10.97 1.61
C ARG A 678 -12.18 -10.48 1.44
N PRO A 679 -12.35 -9.17 1.17
CA PRO A 679 -13.67 -8.61 0.99
C PRO A 679 -14.39 -9.35 -0.13
N VAL A 680 -15.65 -9.69 0.11
CA VAL A 680 -16.48 -10.53 -0.79
C VAL A 680 -17.75 -9.80 -1.22
N ASP A 681 -18.22 -8.86 -0.40
CA ASP A 681 -19.33 -7.98 -0.71
C ASP A 681 -19.22 -6.62 0.00
N MET A 682 -19.86 -5.59 -0.55
CA MET A 682 -19.94 -4.25 0.02
C MET A 682 -21.25 -3.54 -0.31
N GLU A 683 -21.85 -2.86 0.66
CA GLU A 683 -23.02 -2.01 0.46
C GLU A 683 -22.84 -0.67 1.19
N LEU A 684 -23.46 0.39 0.67
CA LEU A 684 -23.56 1.68 1.35
C LEU A 684 -24.85 1.72 2.15
N GLY A 685 -24.75 1.89 3.46
CA GLY A 685 -25.92 1.99 4.32
C GLY A 685 -26.69 3.31 4.13
N PRO A 686 -27.94 3.38 4.62
CA PRO A 686 -28.76 4.60 4.61
C PRO A 686 -28.14 5.75 5.44
N ASP A 687 -27.17 5.44 6.29
CA ASP A 687 -26.37 6.39 7.07
C ASP A 687 -25.10 6.86 6.34
N GLY A 688 -24.90 6.43 5.08
CA GLY A 688 -23.77 6.82 4.23
C GLY A 688 -22.44 6.21 4.64
N ALA A 689 -22.42 5.24 5.57
CA ALA A 689 -21.24 4.45 5.91
C ALA A 689 -21.07 3.26 4.94
N LEU A 690 -19.85 2.75 4.82
CA LEU A 690 -19.56 1.57 4.00
C LEU A 690 -19.63 0.30 4.87
N TYR A 691 -20.44 -0.65 4.46
CA TYR A 691 -20.54 -1.97 5.06
C TYR A 691 -19.77 -2.96 4.19
N VAL A 692 -18.93 -3.79 4.80
CA VAL A 692 -18.05 -4.73 4.10
C VAL A 692 -18.26 -6.12 4.69
N LEU A 693 -18.48 -7.10 3.82
CA LEU A 693 -18.49 -8.51 4.14
C LEU A 693 -17.11 -9.10 3.85
N GLU A 694 -16.55 -9.81 4.82
CA GLU A 694 -15.19 -10.34 4.77
C GLU A 694 -15.20 -11.86 4.89
N TYR A 695 -14.69 -12.54 3.87
CA TYR A 695 -14.69 -14.01 3.79
C TYR A 695 -13.72 -14.67 4.77
N GLY A 696 -12.71 -13.93 5.25
CA GLY A 696 -11.70 -14.43 6.19
C GLY A 696 -10.41 -14.93 5.52
N SER A 697 -9.63 -15.70 6.25
CA SER A 697 -8.24 -15.99 5.90
C SER A 697 -8.02 -17.08 4.84
N VAL A 698 -8.99 -17.96 4.61
CA VAL A 698 -8.81 -19.22 3.87
C VAL A 698 -10.07 -19.60 3.08
N TYR A 699 -9.93 -20.02 1.82
CA TYR A 699 -11.06 -20.46 0.99
C TYR A 699 -11.69 -21.77 1.49
N GLY A 700 -13.02 -21.83 1.43
CA GLY A 700 -13.82 -23.07 1.52
C GLY A 700 -13.83 -23.72 2.89
N ILE A 701 -13.63 -22.93 3.96
CA ILE A 701 -13.67 -23.39 5.35
C ILE A 701 -14.37 -22.35 6.23
N ASP A 702 -14.72 -22.80 7.43
CA ASP A 702 -15.11 -21.95 8.55
C ASP A 702 -13.92 -21.10 9.03
N ASN A 703 -14.06 -19.76 9.04
CA ASN A 703 -12.98 -18.82 9.34
C ASN A 703 -13.34 -17.96 10.57
N ASP A 704 -12.54 -18.07 11.63
CA ASP A 704 -12.68 -17.28 12.86
C ASP A 704 -12.50 -15.76 12.62
N ASP A 705 -11.73 -15.41 11.57
CA ASP A 705 -11.47 -14.05 11.15
C ASP A 705 -12.37 -13.53 10.01
N ALA A 706 -13.40 -14.27 9.56
CA ALA A 706 -14.46 -13.78 8.68
C ALA A 706 -15.43 -12.87 9.44
N ARG A 707 -15.93 -11.80 8.80
CA ARG A 707 -16.54 -10.65 9.51
C ARG A 707 -17.64 -9.94 8.72
N VAL A 708 -18.54 -9.30 9.45
CA VAL A 708 -19.31 -8.13 8.97
C VAL A 708 -18.70 -6.88 9.59
N VAL A 709 -18.34 -5.91 8.75
CA VAL A 709 -17.62 -4.68 9.16
C VAL A 709 -18.38 -3.45 8.73
N LYS A 710 -18.39 -2.42 9.58
CA LYS A 710 -18.80 -1.06 9.23
C LYS A 710 -17.59 -0.13 9.23
N ILE A 711 -17.47 0.71 8.20
CA ILE A 711 -16.42 1.71 8.05
C ILE A 711 -17.09 3.10 8.03
N GLU A 712 -16.78 3.89 9.05
CA GLU A 712 -17.36 5.21 9.32
C GLU A 712 -16.26 6.29 9.28
N PHE A 713 -16.54 7.48 8.75
CA PHE A 713 -15.59 8.59 8.71
C PHE A 713 -15.85 9.63 9.80
N ASN A 714 -14.81 10.05 10.52
CA ASN A 714 -14.85 11.17 11.46
C ASN A 714 -14.30 12.45 10.82
N GLY A 715 -15.21 13.30 10.34
CA GLY A 715 -14.90 14.65 9.87
C GLY A 715 -14.74 15.69 10.99
N GLY A 716 -14.93 15.31 12.25
CA GLY A 716 -14.74 16.18 13.42
C GLY A 716 -13.37 16.03 14.07
N ASN A 717 -13.30 16.44 15.33
CA ASN A 717 -12.14 16.30 16.20
C ASN A 717 -11.84 14.81 16.46
N ARG A 718 -10.57 14.39 16.38
CA ARG A 718 -10.08 13.05 16.71
C ARG A 718 -9.57 13.02 18.15
N ALA A 719 -9.64 11.86 18.80
CA ALA A 719 -8.94 11.69 20.07
C ALA A 719 -7.41 11.70 19.84
N PRO A 720 -6.62 12.29 20.75
CA PRO A 720 -5.17 12.39 20.59
C PRO A 720 -4.52 10.99 20.53
N LEU A 721 -3.38 10.88 19.86
CA LEU A 721 -2.60 9.64 19.87
C LEU A 721 -1.85 9.53 21.21
N ALA A 722 -2.20 8.53 22.02
CA ALA A 722 -1.45 8.16 23.22
C ALA A 722 -0.29 7.23 22.86
N VAL A 723 0.93 7.56 23.29
CA VAL A 723 2.09 6.65 23.24
C VAL A 723 2.85 6.77 24.55
N ALA A 724 2.80 5.72 25.37
CA ALA A 724 3.45 5.62 26.68
C ALA A 724 4.61 4.61 26.62
N GLY A 725 5.68 4.87 27.36
CA GLY A 725 6.78 3.92 27.45
C GLY A 725 7.69 4.15 28.64
N THR A 726 8.57 3.17 28.87
CA THR A 726 9.64 3.22 29.86
C THR A 726 10.86 2.42 29.36
N ARG A 727 11.98 2.50 30.07
CA ARG A 727 13.10 1.55 29.97
C ARG A 727 13.20 0.64 31.19
N ASP A 728 12.48 0.94 32.27
CA ASP A 728 12.62 0.33 33.59
C ASP A 728 11.38 -0.51 33.94
N SER A 729 10.85 -1.27 32.99
CA SER A 729 9.57 -2.00 33.13
C SER A 729 9.62 -3.21 34.07
N VAL A 730 10.81 -3.58 34.56
CA VAL A 730 11.05 -4.78 35.37
C VAL A 730 12.14 -4.51 36.42
N GLY A 731 11.93 -4.99 37.64
CA GLY A 731 12.96 -4.99 38.69
C GLY A 731 12.40 -5.38 40.06
N VAL A 732 13.11 -5.04 41.14
CA VAL A 732 12.71 -5.34 42.53
C VAL A 732 12.29 -4.08 43.29
N ALA A 733 11.38 -4.23 44.25
CA ALA A 733 10.96 -3.11 45.10
C ALA A 733 12.11 -2.64 46.02
N PRO A 734 12.30 -1.32 46.22
CA PRO A 734 11.59 -0.22 45.55
C PRO A 734 12.10 0.02 44.12
N LEU A 735 11.23 -0.11 43.12
CA LEU A 735 11.57 0.12 41.71
C LEU A 735 11.18 1.53 41.30
N LYS A 736 12.16 2.41 41.08
CA LYS A 736 11.93 3.72 40.47
C LYS A 736 11.94 3.59 38.94
N VAL A 737 10.85 4.02 38.31
CA VAL A 737 10.61 3.91 36.86
C VAL A 737 10.51 5.31 36.26
N ALA A 738 11.26 5.56 35.17
CA ALA A 738 11.09 6.77 34.37
C ALA A 738 10.16 6.51 33.18
N PHE A 739 9.09 7.29 33.06
CA PHE A 739 8.13 7.19 31.98
C PHE A 739 8.35 8.28 30.92
N TYR A 740 8.05 7.96 29.67
CA TYR A 740 8.08 8.90 28.55
C TYR A 740 6.82 8.82 27.70
N SER A 741 6.48 9.93 27.05
CA SER A 741 5.36 10.06 26.11
C SER A 741 5.80 10.34 24.66
N ARG A 742 7.03 9.97 24.29
CA ARG A 742 7.57 10.17 22.93
C ARG A 742 6.72 9.43 21.88
N GLY A 743 6.10 10.19 20.98
CA GLY A 743 5.15 9.70 19.98
C GLY A 743 3.72 10.20 20.22
N THR A 744 3.42 10.62 21.45
CA THR A 744 2.14 11.27 21.78
C THR A 744 2.01 12.61 21.05
N LYS A 745 0.90 12.78 20.35
CA LYS A 745 0.54 14.02 19.65
C LYS A 745 -0.97 14.12 19.46
N ASP A 746 -1.46 15.34 19.31
CA ASP A 746 -2.75 15.54 18.67
C ASP A 746 -2.58 15.37 17.16
N LEU A 747 -3.68 15.12 16.48
CA LEU A 747 -3.75 15.05 15.02
C LEU A 747 -4.49 16.28 14.47
N ASP A 748 -5.33 16.94 15.27
CA ASP A 748 -6.08 18.13 14.91
C ASP A 748 -5.49 19.40 15.58
N GLU A 749 -4.96 20.31 14.75
CA GLU A 749 -4.29 21.57 15.13
C GLU A 749 -3.08 21.46 16.11
N ASP A 750 -2.41 22.58 16.38
CA ASP A 750 -1.30 22.68 17.36
C ASP A 750 -1.84 22.76 18.81
N ASP A 751 -2.81 21.91 19.15
CA ASP A 751 -3.53 21.99 20.42
C ASP A 751 -2.73 21.43 21.62
N LYS A 752 -2.92 22.05 22.79
CA LYS A 752 -2.22 21.67 24.02
C LYS A 752 -2.87 20.45 24.66
N ILE A 753 -2.31 19.28 24.37
CA ILE A 753 -2.64 18.02 25.04
C ILE A 753 -2.34 18.12 26.54
N THR A 754 -3.27 17.62 27.34
CA THR A 754 -3.12 17.41 28.79
C THR A 754 -2.88 15.94 29.10
N TYR A 755 -2.08 15.65 30.14
CA TYR A 755 -1.64 14.31 30.51
C TYR A 755 -2.20 13.93 31.89
N GLU A 756 -2.64 12.68 32.03
CA GLU A 756 -3.00 12.05 33.30
C GLU A 756 -2.32 10.68 33.37
N TRP A 757 -1.38 10.50 34.30
CA TRP A 757 -0.79 9.20 34.60
C TRP A 757 -1.47 8.58 35.80
N LEU A 758 -2.02 7.39 35.63
CA LEU A 758 -2.59 6.58 36.70
C LEU A 758 -1.60 5.48 37.08
N PHE A 759 -1.16 5.52 38.33
CA PHE A 759 -0.34 4.49 38.97
C PHE A 759 -1.16 3.84 40.08
N ASP A 760 -0.89 2.56 40.38
CA ASP A 760 -1.50 1.76 41.46
C ASP A 760 -3.05 1.66 41.51
N GLY A 761 -3.73 2.19 40.50
CA GLY A 761 -5.17 2.01 40.26
C GLY A 761 -6.03 3.23 40.59
N LYS A 762 -6.66 3.77 39.54
CA LYS A 762 -7.79 4.74 39.55
C LYS A 762 -7.53 6.16 40.05
N THR A 763 -6.45 6.47 40.76
CA THR A 763 -6.08 7.87 41.06
C THR A 763 -5.07 8.42 40.05
N VAL A 764 -5.15 9.72 39.75
CA VAL A 764 -4.15 10.41 38.92
C VAL A 764 -2.92 10.67 39.80
N GLY A 765 -1.84 9.94 39.53
CA GLY A 765 -0.57 10.03 40.27
C GLY A 765 0.38 11.10 39.72
N SER A 766 0.21 11.54 38.47
CA SER A 766 0.91 12.71 37.92
C SER A 766 0.17 13.29 36.71
N THR A 767 0.37 14.57 36.43
CA THR A 767 -0.05 15.25 35.19
C THR A 767 1.14 15.73 34.34
N GLU A 768 2.35 15.31 34.70
CA GLU A 768 3.56 15.63 33.94
C GLU A 768 3.63 14.83 32.62
N ARG A 769 4.32 15.39 31.62
CA ARG A 769 4.50 14.74 30.32
C ARG A 769 5.35 13.46 30.38
N ASN A 770 6.35 13.44 31.27
CA ASN A 770 7.34 12.36 31.42
C ASN A 770 7.67 12.16 32.92
N PRO A 771 6.75 11.61 33.73
CA PRO A 771 6.93 11.52 35.18
C PRO A 771 7.90 10.39 35.57
N THR A 772 8.32 10.39 36.84
CA THR A 772 8.90 9.20 37.49
C THR A 772 7.99 8.71 38.60
N TYR A 773 7.81 7.39 38.73
CA TYR A 773 7.08 6.76 39.83
C TYR A 773 7.93 5.71 40.52
N THR A 774 7.73 5.48 41.82
CA THR A 774 8.46 4.46 42.59
C THR A 774 7.49 3.44 43.16
N TYR A 775 7.52 2.22 42.63
CA TYR A 775 6.75 1.11 43.15
C TYR A 775 7.44 0.51 44.37
N THR A 776 6.79 0.58 45.53
CA THR A 776 7.37 0.20 46.83
C THR A 776 7.05 -1.22 47.26
N GLN A 777 6.17 -1.92 46.54
CA GLN A 777 5.77 -3.31 46.80
C GLN A 777 5.98 -4.17 45.56
N ASN A 778 6.09 -5.48 45.78
CA ASN A 778 6.18 -6.45 44.68
C ASN A 778 4.77 -6.71 44.12
N GLY A 779 4.63 -6.71 42.79
CA GLY A 779 3.37 -6.85 42.08
C GLY A 779 3.51 -6.64 40.58
N VAL A 780 2.44 -6.91 39.84
CA VAL A 780 2.30 -6.53 38.43
C VAL A 780 1.36 -5.34 38.35
N TYR A 781 1.90 -4.20 37.95
CA TYR A 781 1.22 -2.92 37.89
C TYR A 781 0.95 -2.52 36.44
N GLN A 782 -0.09 -1.72 36.22
CA GLN A 782 -0.38 -1.09 34.95
C GLN A 782 -0.25 0.43 35.13
N ALA A 783 0.74 1.04 34.51
CA ALA A 783 0.86 2.48 34.39
C ALA A 783 0.05 2.92 33.17
N ILE A 784 -1.06 3.62 33.39
CA ILE A 784 -1.95 4.07 32.31
C ILE A 784 -1.69 5.56 32.09
N MET A 785 -1.19 5.93 30.92
CA MET A 785 -1.17 7.33 30.49
C MET A 785 -2.44 7.61 29.71
N ARG A 786 -3.35 8.40 30.27
CA ARG A 786 -4.43 9.04 29.51
C ARG A 786 -3.96 10.40 29.03
N VAL A 787 -4.34 10.73 27.80
CA VAL A 787 -4.15 12.05 27.20
C VAL A 787 -5.49 12.60 26.76
N LYS A 788 -5.63 13.92 26.86
CA LYS A 788 -6.88 14.64 26.58
C LYS A 788 -6.61 15.92 25.79
N ASP A 789 -7.37 16.08 24.71
CA ASP A 789 -7.37 17.28 23.87
C ASP A 789 -8.25 18.40 24.47
N LYS A 790 -8.37 19.51 23.74
CA LYS A 790 -9.16 20.69 24.15
C LYS A 790 -10.65 20.53 23.92
N ALA A 791 -11.08 19.75 22.92
CA ALA A 791 -12.49 19.41 22.69
C ALA A 791 -13.04 18.46 23.76
N GLY A 792 -12.13 17.78 24.48
CA GLY A 792 -12.38 16.91 25.59
C GLY A 792 -12.32 15.41 25.27
N LEU A 793 -11.93 15.00 24.05
CA LEU A 793 -11.74 13.59 23.75
C LEU A 793 -10.47 13.08 24.40
N THR A 794 -10.47 11.79 24.72
CA THR A 794 -9.38 11.13 25.45
C THR A 794 -8.96 9.85 24.78
N ASN A 795 -7.67 9.58 24.81
CA ASN A 795 -7.10 8.28 24.48
C ASN A 795 -6.17 7.85 25.61
N ALA A 796 -5.81 6.56 25.68
CA ALA A 796 -4.89 6.07 26.68
C ALA A 796 -3.99 4.95 26.14
N ASP A 797 -2.76 4.92 26.63
CA ASP A 797 -1.81 3.84 26.41
C ASP A 797 -1.34 3.29 27.77
N THR A 798 -0.96 2.02 27.81
CA THR A 798 -0.73 1.27 29.06
C THR A 798 0.60 0.53 29.03
N VAL A 799 1.45 0.84 30.02
CA VAL A 799 2.74 0.19 30.24
C VAL A 799 2.64 -0.75 31.44
N GLN A 800 2.86 -2.04 31.22
CA GLN A 800 2.96 -3.00 32.33
C GLN A 800 4.32 -2.89 33.02
N ILE A 801 4.31 -2.75 34.35
CA ILE A 801 5.49 -2.75 35.21
C ILE A 801 5.46 -4.00 36.10
N LYS A 802 6.57 -4.74 36.16
CA LYS A 802 6.72 -5.96 36.97
C LYS A 802 7.73 -5.73 38.09
N VAL A 803 7.29 -5.80 39.33
CA VAL A 803 8.09 -5.48 40.52
C VAL A 803 8.19 -6.70 41.42
N GLY A 804 9.41 -7.10 41.77
CA GLY A 804 9.69 -8.28 42.59
C GLY A 804 10.38 -9.44 41.86
N ASN A 805 10.93 -9.19 40.67
CA ASN A 805 11.87 -10.09 40.00
C ASN A 805 12.78 -9.26 39.07
N THR A 806 14.07 -9.61 38.92
CA THR A 806 14.94 -8.98 37.92
C THR A 806 14.97 -9.76 36.60
N LEU A 807 15.40 -9.12 35.50
CA LEU A 807 15.70 -9.86 34.27
C LEU A 807 17.03 -10.58 34.44
N PRO A 808 17.13 -11.89 34.13
CA PRO A 808 18.39 -12.61 34.24
C PRO A 808 19.43 -12.03 33.29
N GLU A 809 20.69 -11.99 33.72
CA GLU A 809 21.82 -11.62 32.88
C GLU A 809 22.28 -12.86 32.09
N VAL A 810 22.16 -12.80 30.76
CA VAL A 810 22.67 -13.85 29.86
C VAL A 810 23.77 -13.24 29.00
N ALA A 811 24.94 -13.89 28.98
CA ALA A 811 26.08 -13.48 28.17
C ALA A 811 26.69 -14.67 27.42
N ILE A 812 27.04 -14.47 26.16
CA ILE A 812 27.77 -15.44 25.34
C ILE A 812 29.22 -14.96 25.21
N ASN A 813 30.16 -15.69 25.80
CA ASN A 813 31.58 -15.42 25.69
C ASN A 813 32.18 -16.23 24.53
N LEU A 814 32.91 -15.55 23.65
CA LEU A 814 33.59 -16.13 22.49
C LEU A 814 35.04 -15.63 22.45
N PRO A 815 36.06 -16.51 22.38
CA PRO A 815 37.44 -16.11 22.21
C PRO A 815 37.75 -15.84 20.73
N GLY A 816 38.19 -14.63 20.41
CA GLY A 816 38.52 -14.20 19.05
C GLY A 816 37.32 -13.58 18.33
N ASN A 817 37.30 -13.74 17.00
CA ASN A 817 36.38 -13.01 16.11
C ASN A 817 34.90 -13.38 16.33
N GLN A 818 34.06 -12.36 16.53
CA GLN A 818 32.61 -12.49 16.75
C GLN A 818 31.75 -12.01 15.58
N SER A 819 32.33 -11.85 14.38
CA SER A 819 31.59 -11.38 13.19
C SER A 819 31.53 -12.42 12.08
N PHE A 820 32.53 -13.30 11.92
CA PHE A 820 32.60 -14.21 10.78
C PHE A 820 32.73 -15.69 11.16
N TYR A 821 32.22 -16.55 10.28
CA TYR A 821 32.54 -17.97 10.28
C TYR A 821 33.62 -18.30 9.25
N TRP A 822 34.36 -19.39 9.44
CA TRP A 822 35.29 -19.92 8.44
C TRP A 822 35.18 -21.43 8.38
N ASP A 823 35.34 -21.98 7.16
CA ASP A 823 35.36 -23.43 6.94
C ASP A 823 36.39 -24.13 7.83
N ASN A 824 35.97 -25.26 8.41
CA ASN A 824 36.79 -26.12 9.27
C ASN A 824 37.44 -25.42 10.49
N ASN A 825 36.98 -24.22 10.87
CA ASN A 825 37.52 -23.44 11.99
C ASN A 825 36.47 -23.33 13.12
N PRO A 826 36.38 -24.35 14.02
CA PRO A 826 35.34 -24.38 15.03
C PRO A 826 35.57 -23.33 16.12
N VAL A 827 34.54 -22.52 16.41
CA VAL A 827 34.62 -21.44 17.41
C VAL A 827 34.15 -21.96 18.77
N LYS A 828 35.00 -21.84 19.79
CA LYS A 828 34.63 -22.16 21.17
C LYS A 828 33.66 -21.10 21.71
N TYR A 829 32.71 -21.50 22.53
CA TYR A 829 31.80 -20.59 23.24
C TYR A 829 31.60 -21.02 24.69
N ALA A 830 31.25 -20.07 25.55
CA ALA A 830 30.79 -20.30 26.91
C ALA A 830 29.66 -19.33 27.25
N VAL A 831 28.48 -19.86 27.56
CA VAL A 831 27.33 -19.13 28.05
C VAL A 831 27.49 -18.91 29.56
N LYS A 832 27.50 -17.66 29.99
CA LYS A 832 27.42 -17.28 31.40
C LYS A 832 26.00 -16.76 31.67
N ILE A 833 25.38 -17.28 32.72
CA ILE A 833 24.08 -16.80 33.21
C ILE A 833 24.26 -16.42 34.68
N SER A 834 23.79 -15.23 35.04
CA SER A 834 23.65 -14.77 36.42
C SER A 834 22.24 -14.24 36.62
N ASP A 835 21.63 -14.61 37.72
CA ASP A 835 20.32 -14.12 38.13
C ASP A 835 20.38 -13.80 39.64
N LYS A 836 19.66 -12.78 40.10
CA LYS A 836 19.79 -12.31 41.51
C LYS A 836 18.86 -13.09 42.44
N GLU A 837 17.73 -13.56 41.92
CA GLU A 837 16.72 -14.30 42.64
C GLU A 837 17.04 -15.81 42.67
N ASP A 838 17.50 -16.37 41.54
CA ASP A 838 17.91 -17.77 41.42
C ASP A 838 19.33 -18.00 41.98
N GLN A 839 19.40 -18.29 43.29
CA GLN A 839 20.64 -18.74 43.98
C GLN A 839 21.36 -19.91 43.28
N LYS A 840 20.64 -20.67 42.44
CA LYS A 840 21.19 -21.65 41.50
C LYS A 840 20.34 -21.71 40.23
N VAL A 841 20.95 -21.30 39.13
CA VAL A 841 20.43 -21.41 37.75
C VAL A 841 20.04 -22.86 37.45
N ASP A 842 18.81 -23.12 36.98
CA ASP A 842 18.37 -24.46 36.58
C ASP A 842 18.77 -24.76 35.13
N PRO A 843 19.63 -25.77 34.85
CA PRO A 843 20.02 -26.12 33.48
C PRO A 843 18.86 -26.47 32.54
N LYS A 844 17.70 -26.88 33.07
CA LYS A 844 16.51 -27.20 32.26
C LYS A 844 15.86 -25.98 31.63
N ASN A 845 16.03 -24.80 32.23
CA ASN A 845 15.44 -23.55 31.73
C ASN A 845 16.41 -22.77 30.84
N ILE A 846 17.59 -23.32 30.54
CA ILE A 846 18.55 -22.72 29.62
C ILE A 846 18.31 -23.27 28.22
N LYS A 847 18.10 -22.39 27.24
CA LYS A 847 18.04 -22.73 25.82
C LYS A 847 19.26 -22.15 25.11
N VAL A 848 20.06 -22.99 24.47
CA VAL A 848 21.18 -22.60 23.62
C VAL A 848 20.98 -23.23 22.24
N PHE A 849 20.80 -22.38 21.23
CA PHE A 849 20.55 -22.78 19.85
C PHE A 849 21.61 -22.22 18.92
N PHE A 850 22.02 -23.02 17.95
CA PHE A 850 22.88 -22.60 16.86
C PHE A 850 22.21 -22.98 15.55
N ASP A 851 22.09 -22.03 14.64
CA ASP A 851 21.35 -22.19 13.38
C ASP A 851 22.01 -21.46 12.21
N TYR A 852 21.68 -21.85 10.98
CA TYR A 852 22.10 -21.22 9.74
C TYR A 852 20.91 -20.70 8.91
N MET A 853 20.97 -19.43 8.55
CA MET A 853 20.05 -18.76 7.64
C MET A 853 20.78 -18.46 6.32
N ALA A 854 20.37 -19.09 5.22
CA ALA A 854 21.00 -18.88 3.91
C ALA A 854 20.78 -17.47 3.31
N GLN A 855 19.67 -16.81 3.70
CA GLN A 855 19.29 -15.46 3.27
C GLN A 855 18.58 -14.74 4.44
N PRO A 856 19.30 -14.00 5.30
CA PRO A 856 18.69 -13.23 6.38
C PRO A 856 17.92 -12.01 5.82
N PRO A 857 16.81 -11.58 6.47
CA PRO A 857 16.10 -10.36 6.08
C PRO A 857 16.99 -9.12 6.25
N LYS A 858 16.91 -8.15 5.31
CA LYS A 858 17.75 -6.94 5.32
C LYS A 858 17.62 -6.09 6.60
N ASN A 859 16.43 -6.04 7.19
CA ASN A 859 16.15 -5.34 8.44
C ASN A 859 15.51 -6.31 9.46
N GLN A 860 16.30 -6.91 10.35
CA GLN A 860 15.77 -7.49 11.58
C GLN A 860 15.87 -6.47 12.71
N PRO A 861 14.75 -5.98 13.29
CA PRO A 861 14.81 -5.19 14.51
C PRO A 861 15.27 -6.09 15.67
N GLN A 862 16.28 -5.62 16.43
CA GLN A 862 16.73 -6.30 17.65
C GLN A 862 15.72 -6.09 18.80
N MET A 863 14.59 -6.81 18.75
CA MET A 863 13.57 -6.82 19.80
C MET A 863 13.60 -8.14 20.60
N GLY A 864 14.10 -8.09 21.84
CA GLY A 864 14.36 -9.21 22.76
C GLY A 864 13.57 -10.51 22.57
N HIS A 865 12.48 -10.71 23.33
CA HIS A 865 11.76 -12.00 23.39
C HIS A 865 11.25 -12.54 22.06
N GLN A 866 11.00 -11.68 21.09
CA GLN A 866 10.55 -12.09 19.76
C GLN A 866 11.67 -12.78 18.95
N ILE A 867 12.93 -12.67 19.38
CA ILE A 867 14.04 -13.39 18.76
C ILE A 867 13.96 -14.89 19.07
N LEU A 868 13.41 -15.32 20.22
CA LEU A 868 13.23 -16.75 20.52
C LEU A 868 12.35 -17.44 19.49
N THR A 869 11.16 -16.89 19.21
CA THR A 869 10.25 -17.43 18.18
C THR A 869 10.78 -17.23 16.76
N THR A 870 11.60 -16.20 16.52
CA THR A 870 12.25 -15.94 15.23
C THR A 870 13.36 -16.97 14.93
N VAL A 871 14.26 -17.23 15.88
CA VAL A 871 15.36 -18.21 15.75
C VAL A 871 14.84 -19.65 15.80
N GLU A 872 13.76 -19.91 16.56
CA GLU A 872 13.13 -21.24 16.54
C GLU A 872 12.36 -21.52 15.23
N THR A 873 11.90 -20.51 14.46
CA THR A 873 10.93 -20.76 13.36
C THR A 873 10.98 -19.93 12.07
N ASN A 874 11.80 -18.88 11.89
CA ASN A 874 11.73 -18.00 10.70
C ASN A 874 12.79 -18.28 9.63
N THR A 875 12.43 -19.06 8.61
CA THR A 875 13.15 -19.12 7.33
C THR A 875 12.66 -18.03 6.36
N LEU A 876 13.47 -17.66 5.35
CA LEU A 876 13.02 -16.75 4.28
C LEU A 876 11.76 -17.28 3.58
N GLY A 877 11.69 -18.59 3.32
CA GLY A 877 10.51 -19.24 2.73
C GLY A 877 9.22 -19.05 3.52
N LYS A 878 9.28 -19.06 4.87
CA LYS A 878 8.13 -18.79 5.73
C LYS A 878 7.67 -17.33 5.60
N SER A 879 8.61 -16.37 5.57
CA SER A 879 8.30 -14.95 5.40
C SER A 879 7.69 -14.67 4.02
N LEU A 880 8.22 -15.30 2.96
CA LEU A 880 7.68 -15.19 1.60
C LEU A 880 6.26 -15.78 1.48
N ILE A 881 5.98 -16.93 2.11
CA ILE A 881 4.61 -17.49 2.20
C ILE A 881 3.70 -16.63 3.11
N ALA A 882 4.26 -15.94 4.10
CA ALA A 882 3.49 -15.08 4.98
C ALA A 882 3.03 -13.79 4.30
N GLY A 883 3.85 -13.24 3.40
CA GLY A 883 3.55 -12.08 2.56
C GLY A 883 2.97 -12.42 1.18
N SER A 884 2.57 -13.67 0.94
CA SER A 884 1.86 -14.07 -0.27
C SER A 884 0.43 -14.53 0.01
N ASP A 885 -0.34 -14.57 -1.06
CA ASP A 885 -1.69 -15.12 -1.17
C ASP A 885 -1.77 -16.64 -1.01
N CYS A 886 -0.64 -17.37 -0.94
CA CYS A 886 -0.59 -18.83 -0.77
C CYS A 886 -1.47 -19.35 0.38
N LYS A 887 -1.62 -18.57 1.48
CA LYS A 887 -2.48 -18.91 2.63
C LYS A 887 -3.97 -19.01 2.29
N ALA A 888 -4.43 -18.36 1.22
CA ALA A 888 -5.81 -18.43 0.77
C ALA A 888 -6.23 -19.86 0.40
N CYS A 889 -5.30 -20.66 -0.13
CA CYS A 889 -5.58 -22.02 -0.61
C CYS A 889 -4.80 -23.12 0.14
N HIS A 890 -3.74 -22.76 0.87
CA HIS A 890 -2.90 -23.71 1.61
C HIS A 890 -2.85 -23.40 3.10
N GLN A 891 -2.97 -24.43 3.91
CA GLN A 891 -2.74 -24.39 5.35
C GLN A 891 -1.52 -25.25 5.72
N ILE A 892 -0.95 -25.05 6.91
CA ILE A 892 0.21 -25.84 7.36
C ILE A 892 -0.17 -27.32 7.48
N GLU A 893 -1.18 -27.62 8.31
CA GLU A 893 -1.56 -29.00 8.66
C GLU A 893 -2.90 -29.46 8.08
N LYS A 894 -3.85 -28.54 7.85
CA LYS A 894 -5.20 -28.85 7.33
C LYS A 894 -5.24 -28.78 5.80
N LYS A 895 -6.19 -29.49 5.18
CA LYS A 895 -6.51 -29.34 3.75
C LYS A 895 -7.47 -28.16 3.57
N SER A 896 -7.33 -27.41 2.47
CA SER A 896 -8.31 -26.45 1.92
C SER A 896 -8.51 -26.83 0.43
N VAL A 897 -8.61 -25.86 -0.50
CA VAL A 897 -8.56 -26.12 -1.95
C VAL A 897 -7.24 -26.80 -2.32
N GLY A 898 -6.14 -26.27 -1.77
CA GLY A 898 -4.80 -26.85 -1.89
C GLY A 898 -4.52 -27.91 -0.82
N PRO A 899 -3.56 -28.82 -1.07
CA PRO A 899 -3.04 -29.72 -0.06
C PRO A 899 -2.36 -28.96 1.08
N ALA A 900 -2.44 -29.50 2.30
CA ALA A 900 -1.68 -29.01 3.45
C ALA A 900 -0.17 -29.00 3.13
N PHE A 901 0.57 -27.99 3.60
CA PHE A 901 2.02 -27.94 3.37
C PHE A 901 2.74 -29.17 3.95
N VAL A 902 2.31 -29.73 5.09
CA VAL A 902 2.86 -30.99 5.62
C VAL A 902 2.64 -32.20 4.69
N LEU A 903 1.57 -32.22 3.89
CA LEU A 903 1.32 -33.29 2.92
C LEU A 903 2.23 -33.13 1.69
N VAL A 904 2.43 -31.89 1.21
CA VAL A 904 3.43 -31.58 0.18
C VAL A 904 4.82 -31.98 0.66
N ALA A 905 5.18 -31.61 1.89
CA ALA A 905 6.44 -31.99 2.51
C ALA A 905 6.64 -33.51 2.49
N ARG A 906 5.71 -34.27 3.08
CA ARG A 906 5.78 -35.73 3.16
C ARG A 906 5.87 -36.41 1.79
N ARG A 907 5.17 -35.90 0.76
CA ARG A 907 5.16 -36.50 -0.59
C ARG A 907 6.48 -36.30 -1.33
N TYR A 908 7.14 -35.15 -1.19
CA TYR A 908 8.32 -34.79 -1.97
C TYR A 908 9.64 -34.87 -1.18
N LYS A 909 9.60 -35.15 0.12
CA LYS A 909 10.79 -35.35 0.98
C LYS A 909 11.74 -36.40 0.38
N GLY A 910 13.03 -36.07 0.35
CA GLY A 910 14.09 -36.96 -0.14
C GLY A 910 14.13 -37.19 -1.65
N GLN A 911 13.18 -36.65 -2.44
CA GLN A 911 13.22 -36.78 -3.90
C GLN A 911 14.24 -35.81 -4.51
N SER A 912 15.13 -36.33 -5.36
CA SER A 912 16.07 -35.50 -6.12
C SER A 912 15.32 -34.51 -7.03
N GLY A 913 15.76 -33.25 -7.08
CA GLY A 913 15.13 -32.19 -7.87
C GLY A 913 13.77 -31.69 -7.34
N ALA A 914 13.32 -32.12 -6.15
CA ALA A 914 12.03 -31.70 -5.59
C ALA A 914 11.88 -30.17 -5.48
N VAL A 915 12.94 -29.47 -5.04
CA VAL A 915 12.95 -28.01 -4.87
C VAL A 915 12.68 -27.30 -6.20
N ASP A 916 13.48 -27.61 -7.23
CA ASP A 916 13.31 -27.05 -8.58
C ASP A 916 11.92 -27.32 -9.17
N LYS A 917 11.43 -28.57 -9.02
CA LYS A 917 10.13 -29.00 -9.56
C LYS A 917 8.98 -28.23 -8.92
N LEU A 918 8.98 -28.09 -7.59
CA LEU A 918 7.93 -27.38 -6.86
C LEU A 918 8.05 -25.87 -7.04
N ALA A 919 9.26 -25.29 -7.07
CA ALA A 919 9.45 -23.87 -7.33
C ALA A 919 8.94 -23.47 -8.72
N THR A 920 9.25 -24.31 -9.73
CA THR A 920 8.70 -24.14 -11.10
C THR A 920 7.18 -24.29 -11.12
N LYS A 921 6.61 -25.17 -10.29
CA LYS A 921 5.16 -25.33 -10.17
C LYS A 921 4.49 -24.12 -9.52
N ILE A 922 5.08 -23.51 -8.50
CA ILE A 922 4.61 -22.25 -7.88
C ILE A 922 4.58 -21.11 -8.91
N ILE A 923 5.68 -20.93 -9.65
CA ILE A 923 5.81 -19.85 -10.63
C ILE A 923 4.80 -20.00 -11.79
N ASN A 924 4.58 -21.22 -12.29
CA ASN A 924 3.73 -21.46 -13.45
C ASN A 924 2.27 -21.81 -13.13
N GLY A 925 1.94 -22.23 -11.91
CA GLY A 925 0.58 -22.64 -11.51
C GLY A 925 0.09 -23.96 -12.12
N GLY A 926 -1.23 -24.10 -12.25
CA GLY A 926 -1.95 -25.21 -12.91
C GLY A 926 -2.30 -26.40 -12.00
N GLY A 927 -3.17 -27.30 -12.48
CA GLY A 927 -3.72 -28.44 -11.69
C GLY A 927 -2.98 -29.78 -11.81
N GLY A 928 -3.70 -30.86 -11.50
CA GLY A 928 -3.38 -32.26 -11.89
C GLY A 928 -2.54 -33.11 -10.93
N ASN A 929 -1.83 -32.53 -9.97
CA ASN A 929 -0.97 -33.29 -9.05
C ASN A 929 -1.65 -33.74 -7.74
N TRP A 930 -2.71 -33.04 -7.31
CA TRP A 930 -3.33 -33.17 -5.97
C TRP A 930 -4.87 -33.16 -6.01
N GLY A 931 -5.46 -33.25 -7.20
CA GLY A 931 -6.87 -33.02 -7.46
C GLY A 931 -7.05 -32.27 -8.78
N GLU A 932 -8.29 -31.90 -9.08
CA GLU A 932 -8.64 -31.21 -10.34
C GLU A 932 -8.38 -29.70 -10.27
N HIS A 933 -8.58 -29.08 -9.09
CA HIS A 933 -8.32 -27.66 -8.87
C HIS A 933 -6.90 -27.25 -9.28
N ALA A 934 -6.83 -26.17 -10.07
CA ALA A 934 -5.59 -25.53 -10.46
C ALA A 934 -5.07 -24.61 -9.35
N MET A 935 -3.75 -24.55 -9.19
CA MET A 935 -3.09 -23.57 -8.33
C MET A 935 -2.79 -22.30 -9.16
N SER A 936 -3.10 -21.12 -8.61
CA SER A 936 -2.80 -19.84 -9.26
C SER A 936 -1.30 -19.68 -9.58
N ALA A 937 -1.00 -19.07 -10.72
CA ALA A 937 0.38 -18.83 -11.14
C ALA A 937 1.01 -17.66 -10.36
N HIS A 938 2.27 -17.81 -9.97
CA HIS A 938 3.06 -16.75 -9.32
C HIS A 938 4.25 -16.30 -10.20
N PRO A 939 4.03 -15.80 -11.43
CA PRO A 939 5.09 -15.45 -12.38
C PRO A 939 6.00 -14.30 -11.92
N GLN A 940 5.60 -13.55 -10.89
CA GLN A 940 6.38 -12.49 -10.25
C GLN A 940 7.48 -13.00 -9.32
N LEU A 941 7.39 -14.23 -8.83
CA LEU A 941 8.40 -14.79 -7.92
C LEU A 941 9.65 -15.21 -8.69
N SER A 942 10.83 -14.84 -8.16
CA SER A 942 12.08 -15.38 -8.69
C SER A 942 12.17 -16.87 -8.39
N LYS A 943 12.94 -17.61 -9.21
CA LYS A 943 13.20 -19.04 -8.95
C LYS A 943 13.93 -19.24 -7.61
N SER A 944 14.70 -18.25 -7.15
CA SER A 944 15.34 -18.27 -5.84
C SER A 944 14.30 -18.23 -4.71
N ASP A 945 13.41 -17.24 -4.74
CA ASP A 945 12.39 -17.03 -3.70
C ASP A 945 11.41 -18.21 -3.62
N ALA A 946 10.93 -18.67 -4.79
CA ALA A 946 10.08 -19.86 -4.86
C ALA A 946 10.81 -21.13 -4.35
N SER A 947 12.13 -21.23 -4.53
CA SER A 947 12.92 -22.34 -3.96
C SER A 947 13.03 -22.26 -2.44
N GLU A 948 13.18 -21.06 -1.88
CA GLU A 948 13.18 -20.85 -0.42
C GLU A 948 11.83 -21.17 0.21
N MET A 949 10.72 -20.75 -0.42
CA MET A 949 9.35 -21.15 -0.04
C MET A 949 9.22 -22.68 -0.01
N VAL A 950 9.73 -23.38 -1.03
CA VAL A 950 9.71 -24.85 -1.06
C VAL A 950 10.61 -25.48 0.00
N LYS A 951 11.83 -24.97 0.24
CA LYS A 951 12.71 -25.47 1.30
C LYS A 951 12.00 -25.41 2.66
N TYR A 952 11.30 -24.31 2.95
CA TYR A 952 10.46 -24.20 4.14
C TYR A 952 9.33 -25.23 4.14
N ILE A 953 8.55 -25.35 3.05
CA ILE A 953 7.47 -26.35 2.95
C ILE A 953 8.01 -27.76 3.23
N LEU A 954 9.13 -28.16 2.61
CA LEU A 954 9.73 -29.47 2.82
C LEU A 954 10.20 -29.69 4.27
N SER A 955 10.66 -28.65 4.97
CA SER A 955 11.05 -28.73 6.39
C SER A 955 9.88 -29.04 7.33
N LEU A 956 8.63 -28.73 6.93
CA LEU A 956 7.42 -29.09 7.68
C LEU A 956 7.17 -30.62 7.68
N GLY A 957 7.95 -31.39 6.92
CA GLY A 957 7.95 -32.85 6.95
C GLY A 957 8.71 -33.48 8.13
N ASP A 958 9.27 -32.67 9.03
CA ASP A 958 10.12 -33.08 10.18
C ASP A 958 9.56 -32.62 11.54
N VAL A 959 8.23 -32.51 11.67
CA VAL A 959 7.58 -32.18 12.95
C VAL A 959 8.01 -33.17 14.05
N LYS A 960 8.60 -32.64 15.14
CA LYS A 960 9.31 -33.35 16.24
C LYS A 960 10.79 -33.68 16.03
N LYS A 961 11.58 -32.70 15.57
CA LYS A 961 12.87 -32.42 16.23
C LYS A 961 12.91 -30.97 16.69
N GLU A 962 12.74 -30.76 17.99
CA GLU A 962 13.35 -29.59 18.64
C GLU A 962 14.85 -29.62 18.30
N LYS A 963 15.43 -28.47 17.92
CA LYS A 963 16.88 -28.40 17.71
C LYS A 963 17.55 -28.74 19.03
N ALA A 964 18.48 -29.70 19.00
CA ALA A 964 19.09 -30.23 20.21
C ALA A 964 19.75 -29.08 20.99
N ASN A 965 19.28 -28.86 22.22
CA ASN A 965 19.80 -27.84 23.11
C ASN A 965 21.31 -28.04 23.30
N LEU A 966 22.10 -27.01 22.98
CA LEU A 966 23.54 -27.09 23.07
C LEU A 966 24.02 -26.98 24.54
N PRO A 967 25.16 -27.60 24.90
CA PRO A 967 25.74 -27.42 26.23
C PRO A 967 26.13 -25.96 26.49
N LEU A 968 26.26 -25.56 27.76
CA LEU A 968 26.65 -24.18 28.11
C LEU A 968 28.05 -23.79 27.64
N GLN A 969 28.90 -24.78 27.33
CA GLN A 969 30.20 -24.55 26.71
C GLN A 969 30.47 -25.64 25.68
N GLY A 970 31.12 -25.27 24.59
CA GLY A 970 31.41 -26.20 23.50
C GLY A 970 32.17 -25.55 22.35
N ALA A 971 32.12 -26.19 21.18
CA ALA A 971 32.67 -25.65 19.95
C ALA A 971 31.62 -25.73 18.83
N LEU A 972 31.36 -24.60 18.17
CA LEU A 972 30.44 -24.48 17.05
C LEU A 972 31.14 -24.96 15.77
N ALA A 973 30.47 -25.78 14.96
CA ALA A 973 30.98 -26.21 13.66
C ALA A 973 30.11 -25.69 12.52
N PHE A 974 30.66 -24.79 11.72
CA PHE A 974 29.97 -24.15 10.59
C PHE A 974 29.87 -25.10 9.38
N LYS A 975 28.92 -26.05 9.41
CA LYS A 975 28.80 -27.12 8.39
C LYS A 975 27.62 -26.99 7.41
N GLU A 976 26.60 -26.23 7.78
CA GLU A 976 25.33 -26.12 7.04
C GLU A 976 25.34 -25.12 5.86
N HIS A 977 26.35 -24.26 5.77
CA HIS A 977 26.42 -23.22 4.74
C HIS A 977 26.94 -23.78 3.41
N ASN A 978 26.47 -23.20 2.30
CA ASN A 978 26.99 -23.49 0.97
C ASN A 978 28.16 -22.54 0.68
N PRO A 979 29.41 -23.02 0.44
CA PRO A 979 30.55 -22.15 0.12
C PRO A 979 30.39 -21.29 -1.14
N LYS A 980 29.37 -21.56 -1.97
CA LYS A 980 29.02 -20.77 -3.15
C LYS A 980 28.01 -19.64 -2.87
N GLU A 981 27.46 -19.54 -1.65
CA GLU A 981 26.42 -18.57 -1.27
C GLU A 981 26.96 -17.56 -0.23
N ALA A 982 27.26 -16.34 -0.67
CA ALA A 982 27.93 -15.32 0.15
C ALA A 982 27.03 -14.60 1.18
N LYS A 983 25.72 -14.86 1.19
CA LYS A 983 24.73 -14.16 2.06
C LYS A 983 24.34 -14.94 3.32
N GLY A 984 24.98 -16.09 3.54
CA GLY A 984 24.75 -16.95 4.69
C GLY A 984 25.09 -16.31 6.03
N MET A 985 24.31 -16.67 7.06
CA MET A 985 24.41 -16.14 8.41
C MET A 985 24.12 -17.23 9.44
N TYR A 986 25.06 -17.52 10.32
CA TYR A 986 24.80 -18.33 11.51
C TYR A 986 24.40 -17.46 12.69
N THR A 987 23.51 -17.97 13.55
CA THR A 987 23.12 -17.33 14.79
C THR A 987 23.29 -18.31 15.95
N LEU A 988 24.09 -17.94 16.95
CA LEU A 988 24.12 -18.55 18.28
C LEU A 988 23.23 -17.71 19.20
N LEU A 989 22.14 -18.29 19.69
CA LEU A 989 21.29 -17.71 20.72
C LEU A 989 21.48 -18.48 22.02
N ALA A 990 21.56 -17.76 23.13
CA ALA A 990 21.44 -18.32 24.47
C ALA A 990 20.35 -17.54 25.23
N ALA A 991 19.47 -18.25 25.92
CA ALA A 991 18.43 -17.68 26.75
C ALA A 991 18.27 -18.47 28.05
N TYR A 992 17.88 -17.79 29.12
CA TYR A 992 17.54 -18.39 30.40
C TYR A 992 16.20 -17.86 30.89
N THR A 993 15.34 -18.77 31.33
CA THR A 993 14.10 -18.47 32.05
C THR A 993 14.29 -18.70 33.54
N ASP A 994 14.18 -17.65 34.34
CA ASP A 994 14.25 -17.75 35.81
C ASP A 994 13.03 -18.51 36.39
N LYS A 995 12.98 -18.68 37.72
CA LYS A 995 11.84 -19.33 38.40
C LYS A 995 10.68 -18.37 38.73
N GLY A 996 10.85 -17.07 38.51
CA GLY A 996 9.96 -16.02 38.97
C GLY A 996 10.15 -15.67 40.46
N GLY A 997 9.75 -14.46 40.83
CA GLY A 997 9.59 -14.04 42.21
C GLY A 997 8.16 -14.23 42.72
N ASN A 998 7.94 -14.08 44.03
CA ASN A 998 6.64 -14.33 44.69
C ASN A 998 5.43 -13.58 44.10
N ALA A 999 5.64 -12.46 43.40
CA ALA A 999 4.58 -11.64 42.80
C ALA A 999 4.69 -11.47 41.27
N VAL A 1000 5.80 -11.90 40.67
CA VAL A 1000 6.11 -11.76 39.24
C VAL A 1000 6.59 -13.11 38.75
N GLY A 1001 5.79 -13.77 37.91
CA GLY A 1001 6.13 -15.06 37.34
C GLY A 1001 7.40 -15.02 36.47
N PRO A 1002 7.86 -16.20 35.99
CA PRO A 1002 9.11 -16.37 35.27
C PRO A 1002 9.37 -15.30 34.21
N LEU A 1003 10.57 -14.71 34.26
CA LEU A 1003 11.09 -13.88 33.20
C LEU A 1003 12.15 -14.66 32.44
N THR A 1004 12.36 -14.29 31.18
CA THR A 1004 13.48 -14.79 30.39
C THR A 1004 14.35 -13.61 29.99
N ASN A 1005 15.61 -13.86 29.64
CA ASN A 1005 16.41 -12.94 28.85
C ASN A 1005 17.27 -13.72 27.86
N SER A 1006 17.87 -13.07 26.87
CA SER A 1006 18.64 -13.72 25.83
C SER A 1006 19.82 -12.89 25.32
N ALA A 1007 20.94 -13.56 25.07
CA ALA A 1007 22.06 -13.04 24.29
C ALA A 1007 22.09 -13.71 22.91
N VAL A 1008 22.56 -12.97 21.90
CA VAL A 1008 22.61 -13.41 20.51
C VAL A 1008 23.94 -12.99 19.90
N ILE A 1009 24.65 -13.93 19.27
CA ILE A 1009 25.80 -13.65 18.42
C ILE A 1009 25.53 -14.17 17.02
N THR A 1010 25.87 -13.36 16.02
CA THR A 1010 25.60 -13.61 14.61
C THR A 1010 26.93 -13.63 13.85
N PHE A 1011 27.21 -14.74 13.17
CA PHE A 1011 28.38 -14.92 12.31
C PHE A 1011 27.94 -14.84 10.85
N ARG A 1012 28.46 -13.89 10.08
CA ARG A 1012 28.20 -13.76 8.64
C ARG A 1012 29.35 -14.38 7.81
N SER A 1013 29.13 -14.56 6.52
CA SER A 1013 30.20 -14.96 5.58
C SER A 1013 31.43 -14.04 5.73
N PRO A 1014 32.66 -14.58 5.76
CA PRO A 1014 33.89 -13.77 5.76
C PRO A 1014 34.07 -13.04 4.43
N LYS A 1015 33.31 -13.41 3.39
CA LYS A 1015 33.23 -12.73 2.11
C LYS A 1015 31.91 -11.98 2.00
N LEU A 1016 31.98 -10.66 2.02
CA LEU A 1016 30.84 -9.74 1.91
C LEU A 1016 30.74 -9.20 0.49
N SER A 1017 29.51 -9.05 -0.03
CA SER A 1017 29.28 -8.39 -1.32
C SER A 1017 29.17 -6.87 -1.11
N ALA A 1018 29.80 -6.11 -1.99
CA ALA A 1018 29.84 -4.64 -1.92
C ALA A 1018 28.45 -3.99 -1.97
N VAL A 1019 27.50 -4.60 -2.70
CA VAL A 1019 26.09 -4.11 -2.80
C VAL A 1019 25.26 -4.36 -1.55
N ASP A 1020 25.76 -5.14 -0.59
CA ASP A 1020 25.10 -5.44 0.68
C ASP A 1020 25.76 -4.66 1.85
N ALA A 1021 26.52 -3.61 1.55
CA ALA A 1021 27.00 -2.64 2.53
C ALA A 1021 25.84 -1.92 3.24
N ASP A 1022 26.03 -1.62 4.52
CA ASP A 1022 25.06 -0.91 5.37
C ASP A 1022 24.85 0.55 4.90
N GLU A 1023 25.87 1.12 4.24
CA GLU A 1023 25.82 2.41 3.54
C GLU A 1023 26.72 2.35 2.29
N ILE A 1024 26.31 3.01 1.22
CA ILE A 1024 27.04 3.13 -0.04
C ILE A 1024 27.07 4.62 -0.39
N PHE A 1025 28.26 5.22 -0.46
CA PHE A 1025 28.44 6.65 -0.67
C PHE A 1025 29.18 6.94 -1.97
N GLN A 1026 28.56 7.77 -2.84
CA GLN A 1026 29.08 8.14 -4.16
C GLN A 1026 29.44 6.94 -5.05
N ILE A 1027 28.60 5.89 -5.06
CA ILE A 1027 28.69 4.77 -6.01
C ILE A 1027 27.27 4.37 -6.40
N ASP A 1028 26.97 4.34 -7.70
CA ASP A 1028 25.63 3.98 -8.19
C ASP A 1028 25.29 2.50 -7.96
N ARG A 1029 24.01 2.20 -7.69
CA ARG A 1029 23.52 0.83 -7.49
C ARG A 1029 22.62 0.39 -8.63
N TRP A 1030 23.03 -0.67 -9.32
CA TRP A 1030 22.32 -1.27 -10.45
C TRP A 1030 21.87 -2.69 -10.08
N GLY A 1031 20.77 -2.79 -9.33
CA GLY A 1031 20.26 -4.07 -8.80
C GLY A 1031 21.23 -4.73 -7.82
N ASN A 1032 21.92 -5.77 -8.31
CA ASN A 1032 22.93 -6.55 -7.58
C ASN A 1032 24.38 -6.20 -7.98
N SER A 1033 24.61 -5.06 -8.64
CA SER A 1033 25.95 -4.54 -8.94
C SER A 1033 26.12 -3.09 -8.47
N LEU A 1034 27.37 -2.70 -8.20
CA LEU A 1034 27.79 -1.30 -8.05
C LEU A 1034 28.40 -0.78 -9.35
N GLY A 1035 28.26 0.52 -9.58
CA GLY A 1035 29.02 1.26 -10.59
C GLY A 1035 30.48 1.50 -10.21
N ASP A 1036 31.17 2.32 -11.00
CA ASP A 1036 32.56 2.69 -10.72
C ASP A 1036 32.63 3.69 -9.57
N ALA A 1037 33.46 3.39 -8.57
CA ALA A 1037 33.79 4.27 -7.46
C ALA A 1037 34.87 5.29 -7.86
N SER A 1038 34.76 6.51 -7.34
CA SER A 1038 35.71 7.61 -7.54
C SER A 1038 36.45 7.90 -6.24
N ASN A 1039 37.41 8.81 -6.26
CA ASN A 1039 38.09 9.28 -5.05
C ASN A 1039 37.08 9.84 -4.03
N GLY A 1040 37.16 9.41 -2.77
CA GLY A 1040 36.22 9.76 -1.70
C GLY A 1040 34.95 8.88 -1.63
N SER A 1041 34.64 8.07 -2.65
CA SER A 1041 33.57 7.07 -2.58
C SER A 1041 33.87 6.03 -1.49
N TYR A 1042 32.84 5.58 -0.75
CA TYR A 1042 33.02 4.56 0.28
C TYR A 1042 31.88 3.55 0.42
N LEU A 1043 32.21 2.40 1.02
CA LEU A 1043 31.24 1.42 1.54
C LEU A 1043 31.39 1.31 3.07
N LEU A 1044 30.27 1.22 3.77
CA LEU A 1044 30.23 1.00 5.23
C LEU A 1044 29.76 -0.42 5.56
N PHE A 1045 30.50 -1.11 6.42
CA PHE A 1045 30.02 -2.31 7.11
C PHE A 1045 30.09 -2.12 8.63
N LYS A 1046 28.94 -2.20 9.30
CA LYS A 1046 28.80 -1.87 10.72
C LYS A 1046 29.11 -3.05 11.64
N GLY A 1047 29.76 -2.75 12.77
CA GLY A 1047 30.02 -3.70 13.86
C GLY A 1047 30.84 -4.92 13.47
N ILE A 1048 31.85 -4.76 12.61
CA ILE A 1048 32.76 -5.82 12.21
C ILE A 1048 33.90 -5.96 13.22
N ASP A 1049 34.04 -7.16 13.78
CA ASP A 1049 35.16 -7.53 14.64
C ASP A 1049 36.42 -7.78 13.79
N LEU A 1050 37.50 -7.05 14.09
CA LEU A 1050 38.80 -7.23 13.43
C LEU A 1050 39.74 -8.19 14.18
N THR A 1051 39.33 -8.72 15.34
CA THR A 1051 40.16 -9.63 16.14
C THR A 1051 40.61 -10.84 15.30
N ASN A 1052 41.93 -11.05 15.26
CA ASN A 1052 42.63 -12.08 14.49
C ASN A 1052 42.53 -11.95 12.95
N ILE A 1053 42.01 -10.85 12.40
CA ILE A 1053 42.09 -10.58 10.95
C ILE A 1053 43.49 -10.04 10.62
N LYS A 1054 44.13 -10.61 9.59
CA LYS A 1054 45.48 -10.23 9.14
C LYS A 1054 45.54 -9.69 7.72
N GLU A 1055 44.60 -10.07 6.86
CA GLU A 1055 44.55 -9.66 5.46
C GLU A 1055 43.11 -9.41 5.02
N LEU A 1056 42.92 -8.40 4.17
CA LEU A 1056 41.69 -8.17 3.40
C LEU A 1056 41.97 -8.47 1.93
N SER A 1057 41.04 -9.15 1.29
CA SER A 1057 41.11 -9.57 -0.11
C SER A 1057 39.94 -8.98 -0.88
N TYR A 1058 40.23 -8.20 -1.91
CA TYR A 1058 39.24 -7.41 -2.64
C TYR A 1058 39.10 -7.95 -4.04
N ARG A 1059 37.85 -8.15 -4.47
CA ARG A 1059 37.53 -8.45 -5.87
C ARG A 1059 36.96 -7.20 -6.51
N LEU A 1060 37.68 -6.64 -7.46
CA LEU A 1060 37.36 -5.35 -8.09
C LEU A 1060 37.82 -5.30 -9.55
N ALA A 1061 37.25 -4.40 -10.34
CA ALA A 1061 37.72 -4.06 -11.68
C ALA A 1061 38.39 -2.67 -11.63
N PRO A 1062 39.73 -2.56 -11.71
CA PRO A 1062 40.42 -1.28 -11.70
C PRO A 1062 40.31 -0.60 -13.06
N LYS A 1063 40.12 0.72 -13.04
CA LYS A 1063 39.98 1.59 -14.20
C LYS A 1063 41.17 2.57 -14.29
N GLY A 1064 41.34 3.17 -15.47
CA GLY A 1064 42.14 4.41 -15.61
C GLY A 1064 43.61 4.28 -15.21
N GLN A 1065 44.05 5.10 -14.25
CA GLN A 1065 45.46 5.22 -13.82
C GLN A 1065 45.73 4.66 -12.41
N GLY A 1066 44.90 3.71 -11.94
CA GLY A 1066 45.02 3.07 -10.63
C GLY A 1066 44.72 3.97 -9.43
N ALA A 1067 44.46 3.38 -8.26
CA ALA A 1067 44.06 4.08 -7.04
C ALA A 1067 44.40 3.28 -5.78
N ARG A 1068 44.25 3.86 -4.58
CA ARG A 1068 44.26 3.12 -3.32
C ARG A 1068 42.86 2.78 -2.86
N LEU A 1069 42.72 1.66 -2.16
CA LEU A 1069 41.54 1.33 -1.35
C LEU A 1069 41.98 1.28 0.12
N GLU A 1070 41.55 2.26 0.91
CA GLU A 1070 41.89 2.44 2.32
C GLU A 1070 40.72 2.00 3.21
N VAL A 1071 41.02 1.43 4.37
CA VAL A 1071 40.02 0.96 5.33
C VAL A 1071 40.16 1.72 6.63
N HIS A 1072 39.15 2.52 6.96
CA HIS A 1072 39.13 3.40 8.13
C HIS A 1072 38.20 2.86 9.21
N LEU A 1073 38.54 3.11 10.48
CA LEU A 1073 37.70 2.79 11.64
C LEU A 1073 36.75 3.93 11.99
N ASP A 1074 35.48 3.59 12.23
CA ASP A 1074 34.42 4.35 12.90
C ASP A 1074 33.99 5.68 12.23
N SER A 1075 34.72 6.16 11.23
CA SER A 1075 34.31 7.22 10.30
C SER A 1075 35.09 7.16 8.98
N PRO A 1076 34.63 7.78 7.87
CA PRO A 1076 35.38 7.80 6.60
C PRO A 1076 36.75 8.48 6.68
N GLY A 1077 36.96 9.38 7.66
CA GLY A 1077 38.23 10.05 7.94
C GLY A 1077 39.00 9.46 9.13
N GLY A 1078 38.58 8.28 9.62
CA GLY A 1078 39.15 7.66 10.82
C GLY A 1078 40.52 7.02 10.60
N PRO A 1079 41.11 6.38 11.63
CA PRO A 1079 42.40 5.72 11.53
C PRO A 1079 42.41 4.60 10.48
N VAL A 1080 43.36 4.66 9.54
CA VAL A 1080 43.53 3.65 8.49
C VAL A 1080 44.16 2.37 9.04
N VAL A 1081 43.45 1.25 8.94
CA VAL A 1081 43.90 -0.10 9.37
C VAL A 1081 44.37 -0.99 8.22
N SER A 1082 43.98 -0.72 6.98
CA SER A 1082 44.46 -1.42 5.77
C SER A 1082 44.49 -0.47 4.59
N SER A 1083 45.39 -0.70 3.63
CA SER A 1083 45.48 0.08 2.39
C SER A 1083 46.00 -0.82 1.27
N ALA A 1084 45.32 -0.81 0.11
CA ALA A 1084 45.63 -1.65 -1.05
C ALA A 1084 45.85 -0.81 -2.31
N GLU A 1085 47.00 -0.98 -2.97
CA GLU A 1085 47.28 -0.37 -4.27
C GLU A 1085 46.56 -1.14 -5.40
N CYS A 1086 45.62 -0.47 -6.06
CA CYS A 1086 44.81 -0.99 -7.16
C CYS A 1086 45.39 -0.50 -8.49
N GLN A 1087 46.39 -1.20 -9.03
CA GLN A 1087 46.97 -0.84 -10.33
C GLN A 1087 45.99 -1.11 -11.49
N SER A 1088 46.10 -0.29 -12.55
CA SER A 1088 45.26 -0.42 -13.74
C SER A 1088 45.58 -1.69 -14.54
N THR A 1089 44.62 -2.15 -15.35
CA THR A 1089 44.81 -3.26 -16.29
C THR A 1089 44.45 -2.83 -17.71
N GLU A 1090 45.11 -3.42 -18.72
CA GLU A 1090 44.98 -3.03 -20.13
C GLU A 1090 43.55 -3.11 -20.69
N SER A 1091 42.64 -3.83 -20.02
CA SER A 1091 41.19 -3.74 -20.23
C SER A 1091 40.47 -3.47 -18.92
N GLY A 1092 40.05 -2.21 -18.70
CA GLY A 1092 39.48 -1.74 -17.42
C GLY A 1092 38.22 -2.47 -16.92
N ASP A 1093 37.59 -3.32 -17.73
CA ASP A 1093 36.44 -4.13 -17.30
C ASP A 1093 36.85 -5.49 -16.68
N LYS A 1094 38.15 -5.81 -16.67
CA LYS A 1094 38.65 -7.07 -16.12
C LYS A 1094 38.70 -7.04 -14.59
N LYS A 1095 37.83 -7.84 -13.96
CA LYS A 1095 37.85 -8.09 -12.51
C LYS A 1095 39.11 -8.86 -12.10
N ILE A 1096 39.90 -8.29 -11.19
CA ILE A 1096 41.04 -8.90 -10.52
C ILE A 1096 40.74 -9.16 -9.04
N ASN A 1097 41.63 -9.90 -8.38
CA ASN A 1097 41.66 -9.99 -6.93
C ASN A 1097 42.98 -9.36 -6.45
N ILE A 1098 42.92 -8.46 -5.46
CA ILE A 1098 44.10 -7.90 -4.79
C ILE A 1098 44.00 -8.15 -3.28
N THR A 1099 45.11 -8.10 -2.55
CA THR A 1099 45.10 -8.25 -1.08
C THR A 1099 45.91 -7.17 -0.39
N ALA A 1100 45.58 -6.88 0.86
CA ALA A 1100 46.33 -5.96 1.71
C ALA A 1100 46.35 -6.40 3.18
N PRO A 1101 47.47 -6.20 3.90
CA PRO A 1101 47.54 -6.51 5.32
C PRO A 1101 46.64 -5.60 6.16
N VAL A 1102 46.21 -6.10 7.32
CA VAL A 1102 45.47 -5.35 8.34
C VAL A 1102 46.39 -5.13 9.54
N LYS A 1103 46.48 -3.89 10.01
CA LYS A 1103 47.18 -3.54 11.26
C LYS A 1103 46.51 -4.27 12.43
N PRO A 1104 47.25 -4.84 13.39
CA PRO A 1104 46.66 -5.54 14.54
C PRO A 1104 45.61 -4.69 15.27
N THR A 1105 44.35 -5.08 15.13
CA THR A 1105 43.17 -4.38 15.64
C THR A 1105 42.25 -5.41 16.30
N THR A 1106 41.58 -5.04 17.39
CA THR A 1106 40.79 -5.96 18.21
C THR A 1106 39.47 -5.33 18.61
N GLY A 1107 38.39 -6.11 18.62
CA GLY A 1107 37.03 -5.64 18.89
C GLY A 1107 36.28 -5.22 17.63
N ARG A 1108 35.02 -4.84 17.83
CA ARG A 1108 34.08 -4.43 16.78
C ARG A 1108 34.21 -2.95 16.47
N HIS A 1109 34.31 -2.64 15.18
CA HIS A 1109 34.34 -1.29 14.63
C HIS A 1109 33.40 -1.18 13.44
N ASP A 1110 33.01 0.05 13.11
CA ASP A 1110 32.36 0.37 11.84
C ASP A 1110 33.47 0.57 10.78
N LEU A 1111 33.44 -0.19 9.68
CA LEU A 1111 34.52 -0.20 8.69
C LEU A 1111 34.13 0.54 7.42
N TYR A 1112 34.89 1.58 7.09
CA TYR A 1112 34.72 2.39 5.90
C TYR A 1112 35.78 2.03 4.86
N PHE A 1113 35.35 1.50 3.72
CA PHE A 1113 36.21 1.13 2.59
C PHE A 1113 36.24 2.29 1.59
N VAL A 1114 37.22 3.18 1.73
CA VAL A 1114 37.33 4.46 1.03
C VAL A 1114 38.28 4.32 -0.17
N VAL A 1115 37.84 4.74 -1.35
CA VAL A 1115 38.73 4.83 -2.52
C VAL A 1115 39.50 6.14 -2.45
N ALA A 1116 40.82 6.08 -2.48
CA ALA A 1116 41.72 7.22 -2.31
C ALA A 1116 42.66 7.39 -3.53
N LYS A 1117 42.82 8.63 -4.00
CA LYS A 1117 43.69 8.97 -5.13
C LYS A 1117 44.21 10.40 -5.00
N ASP A 1118 45.53 10.56 -4.96
CA ASP A 1118 46.17 11.87 -4.77
C ASP A 1118 46.39 12.66 -6.08
N THR A 1119 46.10 12.06 -7.24
CA THR A 1119 46.40 12.63 -8.57
C THR A 1119 45.26 12.45 -9.56
N GLN A 1120 45.01 13.48 -10.39
CA GLN A 1120 44.01 13.42 -11.46
C GLN A 1120 44.46 12.51 -12.61
N PRO A 1121 43.56 11.77 -13.30
CA PRO A 1121 42.12 11.71 -13.08
C PRO A 1121 41.74 10.88 -11.84
N ASP A 1122 40.79 11.39 -11.05
CA ASP A 1122 40.33 10.79 -9.79
C ASP A 1122 38.89 10.23 -9.82
N LYS A 1123 38.24 10.26 -11.00
CA LYS A 1123 36.89 9.71 -11.23
C LYS A 1123 36.94 8.37 -11.94
N ASN A 1124 35.95 7.51 -11.68
CA ASN A 1124 35.79 6.15 -12.22
C ASN A 1124 37.10 5.35 -12.08
N LEU A 1125 37.49 5.03 -10.85
CA LEU A 1125 38.79 4.44 -10.49
C LEU A 1125 38.73 2.92 -10.31
N LEU A 1126 37.66 2.38 -9.74
CA LEU A 1126 37.44 0.94 -9.61
C LEU A 1126 35.97 0.60 -9.35
N ALA A 1127 35.49 -0.54 -9.85
CA ALA A 1127 34.22 -1.14 -9.40
C ALA A 1127 34.50 -2.26 -8.40
N LEU A 1128 34.03 -2.12 -7.15
CA LEU A 1128 34.23 -3.11 -6.08
C LEU A 1128 33.05 -4.11 -6.05
N GLU A 1129 33.34 -5.41 -6.12
CA GLU A 1129 32.34 -6.49 -6.16
C GLU A 1129 32.18 -7.19 -4.80
N SER A 1130 33.31 -7.53 -4.14
CA SER A 1130 33.30 -8.20 -2.84
C SER A 1130 34.59 -7.96 -2.05
N ILE A 1131 34.46 -7.97 -0.72
CA ILE A 1131 35.55 -7.90 0.27
C ILE A 1131 35.59 -9.22 1.03
N GLU A 1132 36.77 -9.78 1.28
CA GLU A 1132 36.96 -11.05 1.98
C GLU A 1132 37.99 -10.92 3.11
N PHE A 1133 37.59 -11.30 4.32
CA PHE A 1133 38.33 -11.15 5.58
C PHE A 1133 39.09 -12.44 5.94
N LYS A 1134 40.42 -12.35 6.07
CA LYS A 1134 41.29 -13.51 6.28
C LYS A 1134 42.09 -13.42 7.59
N LYS A 1135 42.37 -14.59 8.16
CA LYS A 1135 43.13 -14.82 9.40
C LYS A 1135 44.59 -15.18 9.14
#